data_AF-A0A497QFW0-F1
#
_entry.id   AF-A0A497QFW0-F1
#
_cell.length_a   1.000
_cell.length_b   1.000
_cell.length_c   1.000
_cell.angle_alpha   90.00
_cell.angle_beta   90.00
_cell.angle_gamma   90.00
#
_symmetry.space_group_name_H-M   'P 1'
#
loop_
_entity.id
_entity.type
_entity.pdbx_description
1 polymer ?
#
loop_
_entity_poly.entity_id
_entity_poly.type
_entity_poly.pdbx_seq_one_letter_code
_entity_poly.pdbx_strand_id
1 'polypeptide(L)'
;MISYKNARSIVSTLDSIFRIITLDEISQTSIRELKEIFRKFSEINDELEKTTSLNVFKKRSLKKKYDETAIEFEKFAEKAVEKILEHFKLSFSELSMLYENANEKIGLNLEFKSPVLELPPGDILSHVNFLQEIATRYSKDSKKLKEAVVNTVRSLWESNNLKYKTYKRFISLDVDQIPISSQDTFPNKPIPDLINLYTQLRKEEEFLDHLKTRVRESYYSILLSRLNNIEAYLEAIKTEGVAIPSFIYAKLTSLRRDMTEKTDISSMQSFEKEISELEDLIRDKIRREILQIRHAIRDITEGIPNIPSPPQITGESLDKLIETLQETKAWKNEVFNALFSSIKETLQDLESSYDKLMPPLRTEVEGAIYNFRDTLAQLSKIEDAAFMYKKITKLLAQWKAALVKELVSSYDGYQRTLKLVREVLTHVPTFLQIELPENPQEKKFSELVMLLSSIREKTEKRDKIFRDALINELNRWKEQLMDIPSPYDQYFIPLQNQITEIVSKITTMTKTEEARLLYLRTTSELQRNLEKVFDELKERLLLKTRLALAKIPNPPDISKQMDKLNSFTLTSNFAETIKQLITFYENSIVSALKKALIENISGYIDAISKLEPFGVTLETQKKQLETLLSQLEHTSDLEVIGEIGRQFRATISSSNVVNPVKQWINVMTSQMGRALEGITPSVGEIDSIISLISEGKSIDLTSPSQTIMYINKVIKVWEVVRSYIIKLEELEYKKFLESLNKVPNYDLVMRVYERNKEDFSEKVYPLLALESLRKKFRETETPDIVNLLFEIRRLERGWFEKLQEIISWHKVVRVLMAGFDYSLSPSEKKSKLKEIKKKIQATYSKPDIVAYLNWLVEIMAGM
;
A
#
# COMPACT_ATOMS: atom_id res chain seq x y z
N MET A 1 58.10 5.89 -66.92
CA MET A 1 56.93 4.98 -67.00
C MET A 1 57.18 3.76 -66.15
N ILE A 2 56.62 3.79 -64.95
CA ILE A 2 56.89 2.81 -63.90
C ILE A 2 56.29 1.44 -64.24
N SER A 3 57.09 0.38 -64.05
CA SER A 3 56.57 -0.99 -64.08
C SER A 3 55.77 -1.29 -62.81
N TYR A 4 54.74 -2.14 -62.90
CA TYR A 4 53.99 -2.56 -61.72
C TYR A 4 54.87 -3.12 -60.59
N LYS A 5 55.97 -3.82 -60.93
CA LYS A 5 56.96 -4.30 -59.95
C LYS A 5 57.65 -3.16 -59.19
N ASN A 6 58.02 -2.08 -59.89
CA ASN A 6 58.64 -0.90 -59.26
C ASN A 6 57.62 -0.11 -58.45
N ALA A 7 56.37 0.03 -58.93
CA ALA A 7 55.28 0.66 -58.17
C ALA A 7 55.02 -0.07 -56.84
N ARG A 8 54.98 -1.41 -56.88
CA ARG A 8 54.82 -2.24 -55.67
C ARG A 8 55.98 -2.04 -54.69
N SER A 9 57.20 -1.95 -55.20
CA SER A 9 58.39 -1.70 -54.35
C SER A 9 58.34 -0.31 -53.72
N ILE A 10 57.95 0.73 -54.47
CA ILE A 10 57.80 2.10 -53.96
C ILE A 10 56.80 2.15 -52.80
N VAL A 11 55.60 1.59 -52.98
CA VAL A 11 54.59 1.56 -51.91
C VAL A 11 55.07 0.76 -50.70
N SER A 12 55.73 -0.37 -50.92
CA SER A 12 56.29 -1.20 -49.83
C SER A 12 57.38 -0.48 -49.05
N THR A 13 58.25 0.28 -49.71
CA THR A 13 59.32 1.02 -49.04
C THR A 13 58.77 2.22 -48.28
N LEU A 14 57.80 2.95 -48.84
CA LEU A 14 57.09 4.03 -48.13
C LEU A 14 56.36 3.51 -46.88
N ASP A 15 55.79 2.30 -46.94
CA ASP A 15 55.22 1.63 -45.78
C ASP A 15 56.25 1.25 -44.72
N SER A 16 57.47 0.92 -45.15
CA SER A 16 58.58 0.68 -44.22
C SER A 16 58.99 1.98 -43.51
N ILE A 17 59.03 3.11 -44.21
CA ILE A 17 59.30 4.44 -43.60
C ILE A 17 58.26 4.77 -42.53
N PHE A 18 56.98 4.56 -42.83
CA PHE A 18 55.88 4.77 -41.88
C PHE A 18 56.00 3.88 -40.63
N ARG A 19 56.63 2.70 -40.74
CA ARG A 19 56.90 1.83 -39.58
C ARG A 19 58.11 2.28 -38.76
N ILE A 20 59.06 2.98 -39.38
CA ILE A 20 60.30 3.43 -38.72
C ILE A 20 60.07 4.76 -37.99
N ILE A 21 59.29 5.66 -38.58
CA ILE A 21 58.96 6.96 -38.00
C ILE A 21 57.49 7.36 -38.23
N THR A 22 56.96 8.16 -37.31
CA THR A 22 55.64 8.75 -37.47
C THR A 22 55.74 10.01 -38.32
N LEU A 23 55.25 9.93 -39.56
CA LEU A 23 55.20 11.06 -40.50
C LEU A 23 54.09 12.05 -40.14
N ASP A 24 54.21 13.30 -40.56
CA ASP A 24 53.14 14.31 -40.43
C ASP A 24 51.91 13.97 -41.28
N GLU A 25 50.75 14.49 -40.89
CA GLU A 25 49.46 14.12 -41.49
C GLU A 25 49.40 14.39 -43.00
N ILE A 26 50.12 15.41 -43.48
CA ILE A 26 50.23 15.75 -44.89
C ILE A 26 50.99 14.67 -45.68
N SER A 27 52.13 14.21 -45.15
CA SER A 27 52.89 13.09 -45.75
C SER A 27 52.09 11.80 -45.69
N GLN A 28 51.41 11.52 -44.57
CA GLN A 28 50.56 10.33 -44.45
C GLN A 28 49.42 10.31 -45.47
N THR A 29 48.76 11.46 -45.68
CA THR A 29 47.68 11.61 -46.65
C THR A 29 48.20 11.37 -48.07
N SER A 30 49.36 11.92 -48.41
CA SER A 30 50.00 11.72 -49.72
C SER A 30 50.34 10.24 -49.98
N ILE A 31 50.78 9.49 -48.97
CA ILE A 31 51.01 8.04 -49.08
C ILE A 31 49.68 7.26 -49.24
N ARG A 32 48.61 7.65 -48.55
CA ARG A 32 47.29 7.02 -48.69
C ARG A 32 46.71 7.22 -50.10
N GLU A 33 46.77 8.44 -50.62
CA GLU A 33 46.38 8.75 -52.01
C GLU A 33 47.15 7.87 -53.00
N LEU A 34 48.47 7.74 -52.81
CA LEU A 34 49.31 6.90 -53.64
C LEU A 34 48.92 5.41 -53.58
N LYS A 35 48.57 4.89 -52.40
CA LYS A 35 48.11 3.50 -52.23
C LYS A 35 46.79 3.21 -52.93
N GLU A 36 45.85 4.15 -52.92
CA GLU A 36 44.58 3.99 -53.64
C GLU A 36 44.79 3.90 -55.15
N ILE A 37 45.69 4.74 -55.68
CA ILE A 37 46.08 4.69 -57.09
C ILE A 37 46.81 3.37 -57.38
N PHE A 38 47.69 2.91 -56.49
CA PHE A 38 48.33 1.60 -56.63
C PHE A 38 47.32 0.45 -56.66
N ARG A 39 46.24 0.49 -55.86
CA ARG A 39 45.19 -0.51 -55.89
C ARG A 39 44.50 -0.56 -57.26
N LYS A 40 44.12 0.60 -57.80
CA LYS A 40 43.56 0.70 -59.16
C LYS A 40 44.56 0.18 -60.20
N PHE A 41 45.84 0.52 -60.05
CA PHE A 41 46.90 0.05 -60.93
C PHE A 41 47.06 -1.48 -60.88
N SER A 42 46.90 -2.07 -59.69
CA SER A 42 46.92 -3.52 -59.47
C SER A 42 45.75 -4.24 -60.11
N GLU A 43 44.53 -3.72 -59.94
CA GLU A 43 43.32 -4.30 -60.53
C GLU A 43 43.40 -4.31 -62.06
N ILE A 44 43.88 -3.20 -62.66
CA ILE A 44 44.07 -3.10 -64.11
C ILE A 44 45.18 -4.05 -64.59
N ASN A 45 46.29 -4.19 -63.85
CA ASN A 45 47.35 -5.14 -64.18
C ASN A 45 46.83 -6.58 -64.19
N ASP A 46 46.07 -6.97 -63.16
CA ASP A 46 45.49 -8.32 -63.04
C ASP A 46 44.48 -8.62 -64.16
N GLU A 47 43.64 -7.65 -64.54
CA GLU A 47 42.73 -7.80 -65.68
C GLU A 47 43.49 -7.92 -67.01
N LEU A 48 44.58 -7.18 -67.16
CA LEU A 48 45.41 -7.21 -68.36
C LEU A 48 46.16 -8.53 -68.52
N GLU A 49 46.62 -9.13 -67.42
CA GLU A 49 47.25 -10.46 -67.38
C GLU A 49 46.23 -11.59 -67.69
N LYS A 50 44.99 -11.47 -67.21
CA LYS A 50 43.93 -12.48 -67.43
C LYS A 50 43.28 -12.42 -68.82
N THR A 51 43.44 -11.31 -69.56
CA THR A 51 42.80 -11.15 -70.88
C THR A 51 43.55 -11.94 -71.96
N THR A 52 42.94 -13.04 -72.42
CA THR A 52 43.47 -13.93 -73.49
C THR A 52 43.61 -13.20 -74.83
N SER A 53 44.59 -13.62 -75.63
CA SER A 53 45.01 -13.01 -76.91
C SER A 53 43.91 -12.86 -77.96
N LEU A 54 42.81 -13.61 -77.83
CA LEU A 54 41.67 -13.59 -78.73
C LEU A 54 40.76 -12.36 -78.57
N ASN A 55 40.92 -11.55 -77.49
CA ASN A 55 40.09 -10.36 -77.23
C ASN A 55 40.91 -9.05 -77.35
N VAL A 56 41.46 -8.80 -78.56
CA VAL A 56 42.47 -7.76 -78.86
C VAL A 56 42.00 -6.32 -78.53
N PHE A 57 40.73 -5.99 -78.76
CA PHE A 57 40.19 -4.65 -78.46
C PHE A 57 40.15 -4.37 -76.95
N LYS A 58 39.69 -5.34 -76.15
CA LYS A 58 39.68 -5.22 -74.69
C LYS A 58 41.10 -5.10 -74.14
N LYS A 59 42.05 -5.87 -74.69
CA LYS A 59 43.48 -5.79 -74.31
C LYS A 59 44.13 -4.45 -74.64
N ARG A 60 43.84 -3.84 -75.80
CA ARG A 60 44.33 -2.49 -76.15
C ARG A 60 43.75 -1.40 -75.24
N SER A 61 42.45 -1.46 -74.92
CA SER A 61 41.82 -0.49 -74.02
C SER A 61 42.38 -0.59 -72.59
N LEU A 62 42.55 -1.81 -72.07
CA LEU A 62 43.16 -2.03 -70.76
C LEU A 62 44.63 -1.58 -70.73
N LYS A 63 45.39 -1.79 -71.82
CA LYS A 63 46.78 -1.32 -71.90
C LYS A 63 46.88 0.21 -71.86
N LYS A 64 45.98 0.92 -72.55
CA LYS A 64 45.92 2.39 -72.47
C LYS A 64 45.58 2.86 -71.05
N LYS A 65 44.62 2.22 -70.38
CA LYS A 65 44.28 2.52 -68.97
C LYS A 65 45.44 2.21 -68.01
N TYR A 66 46.18 1.13 -68.26
CA TYR A 66 47.38 0.78 -67.49
C TYR A 66 48.44 1.89 -67.61
N ASP A 67 48.71 2.33 -68.85
CA ASP A 67 49.68 3.39 -69.13
C ASP A 67 49.27 4.73 -68.50
N GLU A 68 47.98 5.10 -68.57
CA GLU A 68 47.43 6.30 -67.91
C GLU A 68 47.58 6.23 -66.38
N THR A 69 47.24 5.08 -65.77
CA THR A 69 47.34 4.87 -64.32
C THR A 69 48.81 4.82 -63.85
N ALA A 70 49.73 4.32 -64.68
CA ALA A 70 51.16 4.31 -64.38
C ALA A 70 51.74 5.73 -64.30
N ILE A 71 51.32 6.63 -65.20
CA ILE A 71 51.72 8.06 -65.17
C ILE A 71 51.12 8.75 -63.93
N GLU A 72 49.86 8.44 -63.60
CA GLU A 72 49.21 8.99 -62.40
C GLU A 72 49.94 8.54 -61.12
N PHE A 73 50.30 7.25 -61.03
CA PHE A 73 51.08 6.72 -59.91
C PHE A 73 52.45 7.40 -59.78
N GLU A 74 53.16 7.62 -60.90
CA GLU A 74 54.47 8.28 -60.93
C GLU A 74 54.40 9.71 -60.34
N LYS A 75 53.39 10.51 -60.73
CA LYS A 75 53.17 11.87 -60.19
C LYS A 75 52.85 11.89 -58.70
N PHE A 76 51.97 11.00 -58.23
CA PHE A 76 51.64 10.95 -56.80
C PHE A 76 52.81 10.42 -55.96
N ALA A 77 53.65 9.56 -56.53
CA ALA A 77 54.85 9.07 -55.85
C ALA A 77 55.88 10.19 -55.67
N GLU A 78 56.09 11.05 -56.67
CA GLU A 78 56.94 12.25 -56.56
C GLU A 78 56.44 13.19 -55.46
N LYS A 79 55.13 13.51 -55.47
CA LYS A 79 54.50 14.35 -54.43
C LYS A 79 54.69 13.77 -53.02
N ALA A 80 54.56 12.46 -52.87
CA ALA A 80 54.76 11.79 -51.57
C ALA A 80 56.22 11.87 -51.11
N VAL A 81 57.19 11.68 -52.01
CA VAL A 81 58.63 11.80 -51.72
C VAL A 81 58.99 13.21 -51.24
N GLU A 82 58.53 14.25 -51.93
CA GLU A 82 58.81 15.64 -51.56
C GLU A 82 58.26 15.99 -50.17
N LYS A 83 57.03 15.58 -49.86
CA LYS A 83 56.40 15.85 -48.56
C LYS A 83 57.12 15.16 -47.41
N ILE A 84 57.53 13.91 -47.61
CA ILE A 84 58.31 13.17 -46.60
C ILE A 84 59.68 13.83 -46.38
N LEU A 85 60.32 14.36 -47.43
CA LEU A 85 61.60 15.07 -47.29
C LEU A 85 61.45 16.37 -46.48
N GLU A 86 60.39 17.14 -46.70
CA GLU A 86 60.09 18.36 -45.91
C GLU A 86 59.90 18.01 -44.42
N HIS A 87 59.18 16.94 -44.12
CA HIS A 87 59.01 16.44 -42.75
C HIS A 87 60.34 16.09 -42.07
N PHE A 88 61.27 15.46 -42.79
CA PHE A 88 62.59 15.14 -42.24
C PHE A 88 63.43 16.38 -41.95
N LYS A 89 63.38 17.43 -42.78
CA LYS A 89 64.13 18.68 -42.54
C LYS A 89 63.74 19.34 -41.22
N LEU A 90 62.44 19.39 -40.92
CA LEU A 90 61.93 19.91 -39.64
C LEU A 90 62.34 19.01 -38.47
N SER A 91 62.15 17.70 -38.62
CA SER A 91 62.44 16.72 -37.56
C SER A 91 63.91 16.70 -37.13
N PHE A 92 64.85 16.77 -38.08
CA PHE A 92 66.29 16.80 -37.75
C PHE A 92 66.72 18.13 -37.10
N SER A 93 66.07 19.25 -37.43
CA SER A 93 66.30 20.56 -36.79
C SER A 93 65.88 20.52 -35.31
N GLU A 94 64.68 20.01 -35.03
CA GLU A 94 64.18 19.83 -33.66
C GLU A 94 65.09 18.89 -32.86
N LEU A 95 65.53 17.79 -33.47
CA LEU A 95 66.43 16.84 -32.83
C LEU A 95 67.77 17.50 -32.46
N SER A 96 68.32 18.37 -33.31
CA SER A 96 69.56 19.11 -33.02
C SER A 96 69.42 19.98 -31.77
N MET A 97 68.32 20.75 -31.65
CA MET A 97 68.07 21.58 -30.47
C MET A 97 67.93 20.75 -29.19
N LEU A 98 67.39 19.53 -29.27
CA LEU A 98 67.27 18.64 -28.12
C LEU A 98 68.62 18.10 -27.66
N TYR A 99 69.53 17.79 -28.58
CA TYR A 99 70.91 17.39 -28.25
C TYR A 99 71.67 18.51 -27.53
N GLU A 100 71.54 19.75 -27.99
CA GLU A 100 72.16 20.92 -27.34
C GLU A 100 71.63 21.14 -25.92
N ASN A 101 70.31 21.16 -25.74
CA ASN A 101 69.68 21.33 -24.42
C ASN A 101 70.06 20.21 -23.44
N ALA A 102 70.15 18.97 -23.91
CA ALA A 102 70.53 17.83 -23.09
C ALA A 102 71.99 17.92 -22.62
N ASN A 103 72.88 18.41 -23.48
CA ASN A 103 74.28 18.62 -23.13
C ASN A 103 74.46 19.76 -22.13
N GLU A 104 73.75 20.89 -22.30
CA GLU A 104 73.87 22.05 -21.42
C GLU A 104 73.27 21.81 -20.02
N LYS A 105 72.05 21.26 -19.93
CA LYS A 105 71.32 21.13 -18.67
C LYS A 105 71.58 19.84 -17.89
N ILE A 106 71.91 18.75 -18.59
CA ILE A 106 72.16 17.43 -17.97
C ILE A 106 73.65 17.11 -17.96
N GLY A 107 74.44 17.66 -18.89
CA GLY A 107 75.89 17.39 -18.98
C GLY A 107 76.22 16.09 -19.74
N LEU A 108 75.38 15.66 -20.69
CA LEU A 108 75.53 14.35 -21.37
C LEU A 108 76.65 14.29 -22.42
N ASN A 109 77.19 15.42 -22.89
CA ASN A 109 78.28 15.54 -23.88
C ASN A 109 78.13 14.65 -25.13
N LEU A 110 76.94 14.60 -25.73
CA LEU A 110 76.63 13.81 -26.92
C LEU A 110 76.89 14.58 -28.22
N GLU A 111 77.57 13.96 -29.20
CA GLU A 111 77.77 14.53 -30.55
C GLU A 111 76.61 14.20 -31.50
N PHE A 112 76.11 15.21 -32.24
CA PHE A 112 75.09 15.07 -33.29
C PHE A 112 75.51 15.78 -34.58
N LYS A 113 75.33 15.12 -35.74
CA LYS A 113 75.60 15.67 -37.07
C LYS A 113 74.38 15.46 -37.97
N SER A 114 73.70 16.55 -38.34
CA SER A 114 72.55 16.51 -39.23
C SER A 114 72.95 15.98 -40.63
N PRO A 115 72.21 15.02 -41.20
CA PRO A 115 72.45 14.55 -42.57
C PRO A 115 72.09 15.63 -43.61
N VAL A 116 72.65 15.49 -44.82
CA VAL A 116 72.27 16.30 -45.99
C VAL A 116 70.93 15.77 -46.53
N LEU A 117 69.93 16.63 -46.66
CA LEU A 117 68.55 16.27 -47.00
C LEU A 117 68.16 16.81 -48.40
N GLU A 118 68.85 16.30 -49.42
CA GLU A 118 68.58 16.58 -50.85
C GLU A 118 68.40 15.25 -51.58
N LEU A 119 67.45 15.18 -52.52
CA LEU A 119 67.17 13.94 -53.26
C LEU A 119 68.35 13.59 -54.19
N PRO A 120 68.85 12.34 -54.16
CA PRO A 120 69.91 11.91 -55.06
C PRO A 120 69.39 11.84 -56.51
N PRO A 121 70.21 12.13 -57.54
CA PRO A 121 69.78 11.98 -58.93
C PRO A 121 69.43 10.51 -59.25
N GLY A 122 68.20 10.23 -59.68
CA GLY A 122 67.74 8.87 -59.94
C GLY A 122 66.24 8.76 -60.24
N ASP A 123 65.73 7.53 -60.22
CA ASP A 123 64.30 7.24 -60.32
C ASP A 123 63.60 7.35 -58.95
N ILE A 124 62.26 7.38 -58.94
CA ILE A 124 61.47 7.55 -57.70
C ILE A 124 61.75 6.44 -56.68
N LEU A 125 62.05 5.22 -57.14
CA LEU A 125 62.42 4.12 -56.25
C LEU A 125 63.72 4.45 -55.49
N SER A 126 64.71 5.04 -56.15
CA SER A 126 65.95 5.50 -55.52
C SER A 126 65.70 6.61 -54.49
N HIS A 127 64.81 7.56 -54.79
CA HIS A 127 64.41 8.60 -53.84
C HIS A 127 63.75 8.03 -52.58
N VAL A 128 62.84 7.07 -52.75
CA VAL A 128 62.13 6.44 -51.62
C VAL A 128 63.10 5.61 -50.77
N ASN A 129 64.06 4.91 -51.37
CA ASN A 129 65.09 4.18 -50.62
C ASN A 129 65.98 5.13 -49.81
N PHE A 130 66.35 6.28 -50.36
CA PHE A 130 67.09 7.32 -49.63
C PHE A 130 66.31 7.83 -48.41
N LEU A 131 65.01 8.13 -48.58
CA LEU A 131 64.15 8.54 -47.46
C LEU A 131 64.05 7.46 -46.37
N GLN A 132 64.14 6.18 -46.72
CA GLN A 132 64.17 5.09 -45.76
C GLN A 132 65.48 5.03 -44.96
N GLU A 133 66.61 5.31 -45.60
CA GLU A 133 67.89 5.43 -44.90
C GLU A 133 67.88 6.60 -43.91
N ILE A 134 67.36 7.75 -44.33
CA ILE A 134 67.19 8.94 -43.47
C ILE A 134 66.23 8.63 -42.30
N ALA A 135 65.12 7.94 -42.54
CA ALA A 135 64.19 7.48 -41.51
C ALA A 135 64.90 6.62 -40.45
N THR A 136 65.72 5.67 -40.92
CA THR A 136 66.47 4.75 -40.05
C THR A 136 67.49 5.51 -39.21
N ARG A 137 68.19 6.48 -39.80
CA ARG A 137 69.16 7.33 -39.09
C ARG A 137 68.47 8.21 -38.04
N TYR A 138 67.38 8.88 -38.39
CA TYR A 138 66.61 9.70 -37.45
C TYR A 138 66.16 8.88 -36.23
N SER A 139 65.59 7.69 -36.48
CA SER A 139 65.14 6.79 -35.42
C SER A 139 66.28 6.38 -34.49
N LYS A 140 67.46 6.06 -35.06
CA LYS A 140 68.66 5.71 -34.28
C LYS A 140 69.16 6.87 -33.41
N ASP A 141 69.29 8.06 -33.98
CA ASP A 141 69.81 9.24 -33.26
C ASP A 141 68.82 9.76 -32.20
N SER A 142 67.52 9.74 -32.50
CA SER A 142 66.47 10.06 -31.53
C SER A 142 66.43 9.05 -30.37
N LYS A 143 66.55 7.75 -30.67
CA LYS A 143 66.59 6.70 -29.64
C LYS A 143 67.80 6.83 -28.72
N LYS A 144 68.98 7.10 -29.28
CA LYS A 144 70.21 7.30 -28.49
C LYS A 144 70.07 8.45 -27.49
N LEU A 145 69.54 9.59 -27.93
CA LEU A 145 69.27 10.73 -27.05
C LEU A 145 68.25 10.37 -25.96
N LYS A 146 67.15 9.73 -26.35
CA LYS A 146 66.08 9.34 -25.43
C LYS A 146 66.59 8.44 -24.31
N GLU A 147 67.37 7.42 -24.64
CA GLU A 147 67.93 6.48 -23.67
C GLU A 147 68.88 7.18 -22.68
N ALA A 148 69.77 8.05 -23.17
CA ALA A 148 70.73 8.76 -22.33
C ALA A 148 70.04 9.72 -21.34
N VAL A 149 69.06 10.50 -21.82
CA VAL A 149 68.29 11.43 -20.97
C VAL A 149 67.47 10.66 -19.94
N VAL A 150 66.70 9.65 -20.37
CA VAL A 150 65.83 8.89 -19.47
C VAL A 150 66.63 8.20 -18.35
N ASN A 151 67.73 7.54 -18.67
CA ASN A 151 68.51 6.79 -17.68
C ASN A 151 69.11 7.72 -16.60
N THR A 152 69.62 8.88 -17.01
CA THR A 152 70.26 9.82 -16.08
C THR A 152 69.26 10.48 -15.15
N VAL A 153 68.12 10.94 -15.70
CA VAL A 153 67.06 11.57 -14.91
C VAL A 153 66.40 10.54 -13.98
N ARG A 154 66.21 9.30 -14.44
CA ARG A 154 65.65 8.21 -13.63
C ARG A 154 66.54 7.85 -12.45
N SER A 155 67.84 7.67 -12.67
CA SER A 155 68.79 7.32 -11.60
C SER A 155 68.77 8.35 -10.46
N LEU A 156 68.73 9.65 -10.79
CA LEU A 156 68.63 10.71 -9.79
C LEU A 156 67.28 10.68 -9.03
N TRP A 157 66.17 10.50 -9.76
CA TRP A 157 64.85 10.35 -9.14
C TRP A 157 64.77 9.14 -8.21
N GLU A 158 65.31 7.98 -8.61
CA GLU A 158 65.31 6.76 -7.79
C GLU A 158 66.08 6.98 -6.48
N SER A 159 67.25 7.62 -6.55
CA SER A 159 68.05 7.99 -5.38
C SER A 159 67.27 8.89 -4.41
N ASN A 160 66.68 9.98 -4.92
CA ASN A 160 65.91 10.91 -4.10
C ASN A 160 64.62 10.29 -3.56
N ASN A 161 63.91 9.48 -4.34
CA ASN A 161 62.70 8.77 -3.91
C ASN A 161 63.01 7.82 -2.74
N LEU A 162 64.15 7.11 -2.82
CA LEU A 162 64.60 6.23 -1.73
C LEU A 162 64.92 7.02 -0.46
N LYS A 163 65.64 8.15 -0.59
CA LYS A 163 65.92 9.07 0.54
C LYS A 163 64.61 9.59 1.16
N TYR A 164 63.70 10.09 0.34
CA TYR A 164 62.37 10.58 0.77
C TYR A 164 61.57 9.49 1.50
N LYS A 165 61.42 8.31 0.91
CA LYS A 165 60.69 7.18 1.53
C LYS A 165 61.28 6.75 2.86
N THR A 166 62.60 6.84 3.01
CA THR A 166 63.29 6.54 4.26
C THR A 166 63.03 7.63 5.30
N TYR A 167 63.17 8.90 4.92
CA TYR A 167 63.05 10.03 5.84
C TYR A 167 61.62 10.27 6.33
N LYS A 168 60.62 10.06 5.46
CA LYS A 168 59.19 10.19 5.80
C LYS A 168 58.76 9.31 6.97
N ARG A 169 59.46 8.19 7.23
CA ARG A 169 59.18 7.31 8.37
C ARG A 169 59.51 7.95 9.72
N PHE A 170 60.41 8.92 9.76
CA PHE A 170 60.98 9.44 11.00
C PHE A 170 60.72 10.93 11.21
N ILE A 171 60.43 11.68 10.13
CA ILE A 171 60.08 13.10 10.20
C ILE A 171 58.92 13.41 9.25
N SER A 172 58.11 14.41 9.60
CA SER A 172 57.12 14.98 8.67
C SER A 172 57.86 15.78 7.60
N LEU A 173 57.59 15.48 6.33
CA LEU A 173 58.18 16.14 5.18
C LEU A 173 57.11 16.96 4.45
N ASP A 174 57.47 18.17 4.04
CA ASP A 174 56.62 18.98 3.17
C ASP A 174 56.72 18.45 1.73
N VAL A 175 55.60 17.96 1.21
CA VAL A 175 55.53 17.33 -0.12
C VAL A 175 55.73 18.38 -1.23
N ASP A 176 55.39 19.64 -0.95
CA ASP A 176 55.51 20.74 -1.91
C ASP A 176 56.98 21.08 -2.24
N GLN A 177 57.90 20.73 -1.34
CA GLN A 177 59.35 20.89 -1.55
C GLN A 177 59.98 19.71 -2.30
N ILE A 178 59.28 18.58 -2.42
CA ILE A 178 59.73 17.36 -3.11
C ILE A 178 58.63 16.80 -4.03
N PRO A 179 58.07 17.59 -4.95
CA PRO A 179 56.89 17.19 -5.74
C PRO A 179 57.18 16.05 -6.73
N ILE A 180 58.43 15.85 -7.15
CA ILE A 180 58.78 14.86 -8.17
C ILE A 180 59.25 13.57 -7.51
N SER A 181 60.21 13.65 -6.58
CA SER A 181 60.74 12.47 -5.89
C SER A 181 59.77 11.87 -4.88
N SER A 182 58.66 12.53 -4.56
CA SER A 182 57.58 11.94 -3.75
C SER A 182 56.64 11.03 -4.53
N GLN A 183 56.67 11.07 -5.87
CA GLN A 183 55.83 10.22 -6.72
C GLN A 183 56.29 8.76 -6.65
N ASP A 184 55.38 7.82 -6.90
CA ASP A 184 55.72 6.38 -6.85
C ASP A 184 56.32 5.85 -8.16
N THR A 185 56.12 6.55 -9.27
CA THR A 185 56.55 6.12 -10.61
C THR A 185 57.32 7.21 -11.32
N PHE A 186 58.38 6.81 -12.04
CA PHE A 186 59.15 7.73 -12.87
C PHE A 186 58.26 8.35 -13.97
N PRO A 187 58.17 9.68 -14.09
CA PRO A 187 57.27 10.32 -15.03
C PRO A 187 57.68 10.06 -16.48
N ASN A 188 56.80 9.42 -17.26
CA ASN A 188 57.02 9.16 -18.70
C ASN A 188 56.68 10.41 -19.53
N LYS A 189 57.57 11.40 -19.53
CA LYS A 189 57.40 12.65 -20.28
C LYS A 189 58.24 12.68 -21.57
N PRO A 190 57.88 13.54 -22.55
CA PRO A 190 58.73 13.85 -23.68
C PRO A 190 60.14 14.30 -23.24
N ILE A 191 61.14 14.05 -24.09
CA ILE A 191 62.55 14.40 -23.82
C ILE A 191 62.73 15.85 -23.34
N PRO A 192 62.14 16.89 -23.99
CA PRO A 192 62.31 18.27 -23.52
C PRO A 192 61.84 18.51 -22.07
N ASP A 193 60.74 17.86 -21.67
CA ASP A 193 60.23 17.96 -20.30
C ASP A 193 61.10 17.19 -19.30
N LEU A 194 61.64 16.04 -19.70
CA LEU A 194 62.57 15.26 -18.88
C LEU A 194 63.85 16.06 -18.59
N ILE A 195 64.33 16.83 -19.56
CA ILE A 195 65.49 17.71 -19.36
C ILE A 195 65.20 18.77 -18.30
N ASN A 196 64.01 19.38 -18.30
CA ASN A 196 63.63 20.36 -17.28
C ASN A 196 63.39 19.73 -15.90
N LEU A 197 62.84 18.51 -15.86
CA LEU A 197 62.66 17.75 -14.62
C LEU A 197 63.98 17.46 -13.91
N TYR A 198 65.06 17.23 -14.65
CA TYR A 198 66.39 16.99 -14.07
C TYR A 198 66.84 18.12 -13.14
N THR A 199 66.68 19.37 -13.58
CA THR A 199 67.06 20.55 -12.81
C THR A 199 66.24 20.69 -11.53
N GLN A 200 64.96 20.31 -11.55
CA GLN A 200 64.11 20.29 -10.36
C GLN A 200 64.53 19.19 -9.39
N LEU A 201 64.81 17.97 -9.88
CA LEU A 201 65.27 16.85 -9.05
C LEU A 201 66.58 17.14 -8.31
N ARG A 202 67.49 17.91 -8.90
CA ARG A 202 68.72 18.36 -8.21
C ARG A 202 68.42 19.26 -7.00
N LYS A 203 67.44 20.15 -7.10
CA LYS A 203 67.02 20.99 -5.95
C LYS A 203 66.39 20.15 -4.84
N GLU A 204 65.61 19.14 -5.21
CA GLU A 204 65.03 18.20 -4.24
C GLU A 204 66.11 17.37 -3.52
N GLU A 205 67.18 16.98 -4.22
CA GLU A 205 68.32 16.25 -3.63
C GLU A 205 69.00 17.07 -2.52
N GLU A 206 69.28 18.35 -2.79
CA GLU A 206 69.89 19.27 -1.82
C GLU A 206 69.03 19.43 -0.55
N PHE A 207 67.72 19.58 -0.72
CA PHE A 207 66.78 19.68 0.40
C PHE A 207 66.77 18.41 1.25
N LEU A 208 66.72 17.24 0.62
CA LEU A 208 66.79 15.97 1.32
C LEU A 208 68.10 15.84 2.09
N ASP A 209 69.23 16.20 1.51
CA ASP A 209 70.53 16.07 2.18
C ASP A 209 70.66 16.95 3.43
N HIS A 210 70.02 18.13 3.47
CA HIS A 210 69.94 18.97 4.67
C HIS A 210 69.15 18.34 5.83
N LEU A 211 68.19 17.46 5.55
CA LEU A 211 67.35 16.83 6.59
C LEU A 211 68.01 15.62 7.27
N LYS A 212 69.11 15.10 6.71
CA LYS A 212 69.78 13.86 7.15
C LYS A 212 70.08 13.81 8.66
N THR A 213 70.58 14.90 9.24
CA THR A 213 70.94 14.97 10.66
C THR A 213 69.71 14.89 11.56
N ARG A 214 68.64 15.60 11.21
CA ARG A 214 67.38 15.62 11.95
C ARG A 214 66.67 14.27 11.93
N VAL A 215 66.69 13.60 10.79
CA VAL A 215 66.17 12.23 10.63
C VAL A 215 66.89 11.27 11.57
N ARG A 216 68.22 11.36 11.64
CA ARG A 216 69.05 10.52 12.50
C ARG A 216 68.69 10.67 13.99
N GLU A 217 68.55 11.91 14.47
CA GLU A 217 68.19 12.19 15.87
C GLU A 217 66.80 11.64 16.21
N SER A 218 65.83 11.84 15.31
CA SER A 218 64.49 11.27 15.46
C SER A 218 64.52 9.74 15.51
N TYR A 219 65.25 9.10 14.58
CA TYR A 219 65.37 7.65 14.51
C TYR A 219 66.01 7.05 15.78
N TYR A 220 67.07 7.68 16.30
CA TYR A 220 67.68 7.28 17.57
C TYR A 220 66.66 7.34 18.73
N SER A 221 65.90 8.44 18.83
CA SER A 221 64.89 8.58 19.90
C SER A 221 63.81 7.51 19.83
N ILE A 222 63.40 7.12 18.62
CA ILE A 222 62.39 6.07 18.39
C ILE A 222 62.93 4.70 18.82
N LEU A 223 64.16 4.34 18.44
CA LEU A 223 64.76 3.06 18.83
C LEU A 223 64.99 2.97 20.34
N LEU A 224 65.42 4.06 20.98
CA LEU A 224 65.56 4.11 22.43
C LEU A 224 64.21 3.95 23.14
N SER A 225 63.16 4.58 22.62
CA SER A 225 61.79 4.41 23.15
C SER A 225 61.33 2.96 23.03
N ARG A 226 61.61 2.27 21.90
CA ARG A 226 61.27 0.86 21.73
C ARG A 226 61.99 -0.04 22.74
N LEU A 227 63.28 0.18 22.97
CA LEU A 227 64.03 -0.56 24.00
C LEU A 227 63.44 -0.36 25.40
N ASN A 228 63.06 0.88 25.76
CA ASN A 228 62.43 1.16 27.04
C ASN A 228 61.07 0.45 27.18
N ASN A 229 60.27 0.41 26.11
CA ASN A 229 58.99 -0.29 26.12
C ASN A 229 59.19 -1.79 26.31
N ILE A 230 60.18 -2.39 25.63
CA ILE A 230 60.51 -3.81 25.82
C ILE A 230 60.89 -4.09 27.28
N GLU A 231 61.70 -3.24 27.89
CA GLU A 231 62.08 -3.38 29.31
C GLU A 231 60.85 -3.34 30.24
N ALA A 232 59.92 -2.41 29.99
CA ALA A 232 58.67 -2.33 30.73
C ALA A 232 57.78 -3.58 30.51
N TYR A 233 57.70 -4.10 29.28
CA TYR A 233 56.98 -5.34 28.99
C TYR A 233 57.58 -6.55 29.69
N LEU A 234 58.91 -6.65 29.74
CA LEU A 234 59.60 -7.73 30.42
C LEU A 234 59.30 -7.77 31.93
N GLU A 235 59.23 -6.61 32.59
CA GLU A 235 58.80 -6.53 34.00
C GLU A 235 57.31 -6.90 34.18
N ALA A 236 56.42 -6.44 33.30
CA ALA A 236 55.00 -6.82 33.33
C ALA A 236 54.81 -8.35 33.17
N ILE A 237 55.49 -8.95 32.20
CA ILE A 237 55.46 -10.42 31.96
C ILE A 237 55.98 -11.19 33.18
N LYS A 238 57.00 -10.65 33.86
CA LYS A 238 57.56 -11.24 35.08
C LYS A 238 56.62 -11.13 36.27
N THR A 239 55.91 -10.01 36.44
CA THR A 239 54.85 -9.90 37.46
C THR A 239 53.71 -10.89 37.20
N GLU A 240 53.45 -11.20 35.94
CA GLU A 240 52.53 -12.26 35.52
C GLU A 240 53.13 -13.68 35.66
N GLY A 241 54.30 -13.86 36.25
CA GLY A 241 54.86 -15.18 36.58
C GLY A 241 55.34 -16.01 35.38
N VAL A 242 55.50 -15.40 34.20
CA VAL A 242 56.12 -16.09 33.05
C VAL A 242 57.64 -15.99 33.15
N ALA A 243 58.32 -17.14 33.16
CA ALA A 243 59.78 -17.19 33.22
C ALA A 243 60.39 -16.77 31.88
N ILE A 244 61.03 -15.59 31.85
CA ILE A 244 61.74 -15.07 30.68
C ILE A 244 63.22 -15.50 30.75
N PRO A 245 63.79 -16.05 29.66
CA PRO A 245 65.21 -16.43 29.61
C PRO A 245 66.17 -15.26 29.86
N SER A 246 67.23 -15.50 30.64
CA SER A 246 68.23 -14.49 31.02
C SER A 246 68.99 -13.87 29.83
N PHE A 247 69.11 -14.61 28.71
CA PHE A 247 69.78 -14.09 27.50
C PHE A 247 69.05 -12.90 26.86
N ILE A 248 67.73 -12.77 27.04
CA ILE A 248 66.94 -11.67 26.48
C ILE A 248 67.29 -10.36 27.19
N TYR A 249 67.40 -10.38 28.52
CA TYR A 249 67.86 -9.23 29.31
C TYR A 249 69.30 -8.84 28.98
N ALA A 250 70.18 -9.83 28.78
CA ALA A 250 71.57 -9.58 28.38
C ALA A 250 71.65 -8.89 27.00
N LYS A 251 70.85 -9.36 26.02
CA LYS A 251 70.79 -8.78 24.67
C LYS A 251 70.19 -7.37 24.65
N LEU A 252 69.18 -7.09 25.48
CA LEU A 252 68.63 -5.74 25.63
C LEU A 252 69.68 -4.75 26.16
N THR A 253 70.47 -5.19 27.15
CA THR A 253 71.54 -4.37 27.74
C THR A 253 72.67 -4.10 26.75
N SER A 254 73.08 -5.09 25.96
CA SER A 254 74.11 -4.91 24.93
C SER A 254 73.65 -3.97 23.82
N LEU A 255 72.41 -4.14 23.33
CA LEU A 255 71.83 -3.28 22.30
C LEU A 255 71.80 -1.81 22.72
N ARG A 256 71.46 -1.53 23.99
CA ARG A 256 71.42 -0.16 24.51
C ARG A 256 72.78 0.51 24.54
N ARG A 257 73.81 -0.23 24.97
CA ARG A 257 75.20 0.26 24.99
C ARG A 257 75.75 0.48 23.58
N ASP A 258 75.52 -0.46 22.68
CA ASP A 258 76.09 -0.39 21.34
C ASP A 258 75.39 0.70 20.49
N MET A 259 74.13 1.05 20.82
CA MET A 259 73.39 2.15 20.18
C MET A 259 73.95 3.54 20.55
N THR A 260 74.54 3.71 21.75
CA THR A 260 75.18 4.98 22.15
C THR A 260 76.51 5.26 21.43
N GLU A 261 77.16 4.25 20.83
CA GLU A 261 78.51 4.36 20.26
C GLU A 261 78.56 4.60 18.74
N LYS A 262 77.48 4.36 17.97
CA LYS A 262 77.49 4.42 16.49
C LYS A 262 76.51 5.46 15.91
N THR A 263 76.98 6.26 14.94
CA THR A 263 76.31 7.51 14.50
C THR A 263 75.69 7.52 13.09
N ASP A 264 75.64 6.37 12.38
CA ASP A 264 75.18 6.31 10.99
C ASP A 264 73.83 5.59 10.81
N ILE A 265 73.02 6.06 9.85
CA ILE A 265 71.64 5.58 9.59
C ILE A 265 71.60 4.08 9.27
N SER A 266 72.59 3.54 8.56
CA SER A 266 72.66 2.10 8.25
C SER A 266 72.87 1.25 9.51
N SER A 267 73.60 1.76 10.50
CA SER A 267 73.77 1.07 11.79
C SER A 267 72.45 1.07 12.58
N MET A 268 71.68 2.16 12.52
CA MET A 268 70.36 2.24 13.15
C MET A 268 69.35 1.24 12.57
N GLN A 269 69.39 0.99 11.25
CA GLN A 269 68.57 -0.06 10.62
C GLN A 269 68.92 -1.47 11.11
N SER A 270 70.21 -1.76 11.33
CA SER A 270 70.63 -3.03 11.93
C SER A 270 70.07 -3.18 13.35
N PHE A 271 70.16 -2.13 14.16
CA PHE A 271 69.60 -2.13 15.51
C PHE A 271 68.07 -2.28 15.51
N GLU A 272 67.36 -1.65 14.58
CA GLU A 272 65.91 -1.83 14.43
C GLU A 272 65.55 -3.31 14.17
N LYS A 273 66.32 -3.99 13.33
CA LYS A 273 66.13 -5.40 13.05
C LYS A 273 66.37 -6.26 14.30
N GLU A 274 67.47 -6.03 15.01
CA GLU A 274 67.79 -6.78 16.23
C GLU A 274 66.79 -6.55 17.36
N ILE A 275 66.25 -5.34 17.50
CA ILE A 275 65.16 -5.01 18.43
C ILE A 275 63.89 -5.77 18.04
N SER A 276 63.56 -5.82 16.74
CA SER A 276 62.37 -6.52 16.25
C SER A 276 62.47 -8.03 16.46
N GLU A 277 63.65 -8.64 16.23
CA GLU A 277 63.91 -10.05 16.55
C GLU A 277 63.74 -10.34 18.04
N LEU A 278 64.15 -9.41 18.91
CA LEU A 278 64.00 -9.54 20.35
C LEU A 278 62.53 -9.44 20.77
N GLU A 279 61.75 -8.53 20.17
CA GLU A 279 60.29 -8.47 20.35
C GLU A 279 59.61 -9.78 19.92
N ASP A 280 59.98 -10.35 18.77
CA ASP A 280 59.40 -11.61 18.26
C ASP A 280 59.65 -12.79 19.21
N LEU A 281 60.86 -12.91 19.76
CA LEU A 281 61.18 -13.94 20.75
C LEU A 281 60.31 -13.82 22.01
N ILE A 282 60.04 -12.61 22.46
CA ILE A 282 59.16 -12.36 23.62
C ILE A 282 57.71 -12.71 23.27
N ARG A 283 57.20 -12.30 22.10
CA ARG A 283 55.83 -12.62 21.64
C ARG A 283 55.60 -14.12 21.58
N ASP A 284 56.54 -14.88 21.01
CA ASP A 284 56.44 -16.33 20.89
C ASP A 284 56.37 -17.02 22.25
N LYS A 285 57.14 -16.54 23.23
CA LYS A 285 57.10 -17.08 24.59
C LYS A 285 55.73 -16.84 25.24
N ILE A 286 55.17 -15.62 25.13
CA ILE A 286 53.83 -15.30 25.66
C ILE A 286 52.76 -16.16 24.97
N ARG A 287 52.80 -16.29 23.64
CA ARG A 287 51.85 -17.11 22.87
C ARG A 287 51.86 -18.57 23.33
N ARG A 288 53.05 -19.15 23.55
CA ARG A 288 53.17 -20.54 24.03
C ARG A 288 52.53 -20.72 25.40
N GLU A 289 52.75 -19.80 26.34
CA GLU A 289 52.13 -19.89 27.67
C GLU A 289 50.60 -19.78 27.61
N ILE A 290 50.06 -18.83 26.82
CA ILE A 290 48.62 -18.72 26.58
C ILE A 290 48.04 -20.03 26.06
N LEU A 291 48.68 -20.65 25.07
CA LEU A 291 48.24 -21.92 24.49
C LEU A 291 48.32 -23.08 25.50
N GLN A 292 49.37 -23.15 26.31
CA GLN A 292 49.51 -24.18 27.34
C GLN A 292 48.37 -24.12 28.37
N ILE A 293 48.01 -22.93 28.85
CA ILE A 293 46.89 -22.74 29.78
C ILE A 293 45.58 -23.19 29.11
N ARG A 294 45.35 -22.82 27.85
CA ARG A 294 44.13 -23.23 27.11
C ARG A 294 44.02 -24.72 26.91
N HIS A 295 45.11 -25.37 26.50
CA HIS A 295 45.13 -26.82 26.29
C HIS A 295 44.85 -27.57 27.60
N ALA A 296 45.51 -27.18 28.69
CA ALA A 296 45.28 -27.80 30.00
C ALA A 296 43.81 -27.71 30.44
N ILE A 297 43.18 -26.53 30.31
CA ILE A 297 41.77 -26.35 30.68
C ILE A 297 40.85 -27.15 29.77
N ARG A 298 41.08 -27.13 28.45
CA ARG A 298 40.27 -27.88 27.49
C ARG A 298 40.28 -29.39 27.78
N ASP A 299 41.46 -29.95 28.03
CA ASP A 299 41.60 -31.40 28.24
C ASP A 299 40.92 -31.82 29.56
N ILE A 300 40.95 -30.99 30.61
CA ILE A 300 40.23 -31.24 31.87
C ILE A 300 38.70 -31.17 31.66
N THR A 301 38.26 -30.18 30.89
CA THR A 301 36.84 -29.83 30.72
C THR A 301 36.17 -30.55 29.55
N GLU A 302 36.89 -31.43 28.86
CA GLU A 302 36.37 -32.20 27.73
C GLU A 302 35.09 -32.98 28.11
N GLY A 303 34.04 -32.81 27.30
CA GLY A 303 32.74 -33.42 27.48
C GLY A 303 31.81 -32.71 28.49
N ILE A 304 32.22 -31.59 29.08
CA ILE A 304 31.37 -30.77 29.95
C ILE A 304 30.73 -29.64 29.11
N PRO A 305 29.39 -29.53 29.07
CA PRO A 305 28.72 -28.45 28.35
C PRO A 305 28.83 -27.09 29.08
N ASN A 306 28.61 -25.98 28.35
CA ASN A 306 28.51 -24.61 28.88
C ASN A 306 29.77 -24.03 29.56
N ILE A 307 30.96 -24.39 29.08
CA ILE A 307 32.21 -23.78 29.53
C ILE A 307 32.40 -22.44 28.80
N PRO A 308 32.78 -21.35 29.49
CA PRO A 308 33.16 -20.08 28.86
C PRO A 308 34.18 -20.29 27.73
N SER A 309 34.02 -19.60 26.61
CA SER A 309 34.95 -19.72 25.47
C SER A 309 36.30 -19.09 25.79
N PRO A 310 37.42 -19.67 25.34
CA PRO A 310 38.73 -19.08 25.55
C PRO A 310 38.82 -17.71 24.85
N PRO A 311 39.50 -16.72 25.45
CA PRO A 311 39.68 -15.40 24.83
C PRO A 311 40.37 -15.52 23.47
N GLN A 312 40.20 -14.59 22.55
CA GLN A 312 40.89 -14.66 21.26
C GLN A 312 42.31 -14.07 21.38
N ILE A 313 43.29 -14.65 20.69
CA ILE A 313 44.63 -14.03 20.63
C ILE A 313 44.55 -12.89 19.63
N THR A 314 44.26 -11.68 20.12
CA THR A 314 44.05 -10.51 19.26
C THR A 314 45.34 -9.70 19.11
N GLY A 315 45.86 -9.63 17.88
CA GLY A 315 47.00 -8.76 17.54
C GLY A 315 48.39 -9.38 17.77
N GLU A 316 49.40 -8.73 17.20
CA GLU A 316 50.80 -9.17 17.26
C GLU A 316 51.69 -8.31 18.16
N SER A 317 51.15 -7.23 18.72
CA SER A 317 51.88 -6.37 19.65
C SER A 317 52.03 -7.03 21.02
N LEU A 318 53.16 -6.79 21.69
CA LEU A 318 53.44 -7.32 23.03
C LEU A 318 52.39 -6.91 24.06
N ASP A 319 51.91 -5.66 24.05
CA ASP A 319 50.82 -5.19 24.92
C ASP A 319 49.59 -6.08 24.87
N LYS A 320 49.06 -6.28 23.67
CA LYS A 320 47.86 -7.08 23.45
C LYS A 320 48.08 -8.54 23.83
N LEU A 321 49.29 -9.08 23.66
CA LEU A 321 49.60 -10.45 24.10
C LEU A 321 49.67 -10.56 25.62
N ILE A 322 50.17 -9.53 26.32
CA ILE A 322 50.15 -9.46 27.78
C ILE A 322 48.71 -9.35 28.30
N GLU A 323 47.89 -8.50 27.68
CA GLU A 323 46.46 -8.38 27.98
C GLU A 323 45.73 -9.72 27.75
N THR A 324 45.97 -10.36 26.60
CA THR A 324 45.41 -11.69 26.29
C THR A 324 45.86 -12.73 27.32
N LEU A 325 47.09 -12.64 27.85
CA LEU A 325 47.58 -13.55 28.90
C LEU A 325 46.83 -13.33 30.22
N GLN A 326 46.59 -12.08 30.61
CA GLN A 326 45.79 -11.73 31.78
C GLN A 326 44.35 -12.21 31.63
N GLU A 327 43.73 -11.94 30.47
CA GLU A 327 42.40 -12.45 30.12
C GLU A 327 42.34 -13.98 30.15
N THR A 328 43.38 -14.68 29.64
CA THR A 328 43.42 -16.15 29.64
C THR A 328 43.48 -16.72 31.06
N LYS A 329 44.15 -16.03 32.00
CA LYS A 329 44.14 -16.40 33.43
C LYS A 329 42.82 -16.06 34.11
N ALA A 330 42.21 -14.92 33.78
CA ALA A 330 40.89 -14.56 34.30
C ALA A 330 39.84 -15.57 33.82
N TRP A 331 39.88 -15.93 32.53
CA TRP A 331 39.06 -16.97 31.92
C TRP A 331 39.23 -18.32 32.63
N LYS A 332 40.45 -18.70 33.03
CA LYS A 332 40.66 -19.91 33.85
C LYS A 332 39.82 -19.88 35.14
N ASN A 333 39.76 -18.73 35.82
CA ASN A 333 38.95 -18.57 37.03
C ASN A 333 37.45 -18.51 36.71
N GLU A 334 37.05 -17.92 35.58
CA GLU A 334 35.67 -17.94 35.11
C GLU A 334 35.19 -19.37 34.81
N VAL A 335 36.03 -20.20 34.18
CA VAL A 335 35.75 -21.61 33.95
C VAL A 335 35.59 -22.36 35.28
N PHE A 336 36.46 -22.10 36.27
CA PHE A 336 36.31 -22.65 37.62
C PHE A 336 34.96 -22.24 38.24
N ASN A 337 34.62 -20.95 38.21
CA ASN A 337 33.39 -20.41 38.78
C ASN A 337 32.14 -20.92 38.05
N ALA A 338 32.20 -21.11 36.73
CA ALA A 338 31.12 -21.66 35.94
C ALA A 338 30.87 -23.13 36.28
N LEU A 339 31.92 -23.93 36.42
CA LEU A 339 31.83 -25.31 36.90
C LEU A 339 31.27 -25.35 38.33
N PHE A 340 31.80 -24.51 39.22
CA PHE A 340 31.35 -24.40 40.60
C PHE A 340 29.87 -24.03 40.71
N SER A 341 29.43 -23.05 39.91
CA SER A 341 28.02 -22.62 39.84
C SER A 341 27.14 -23.72 39.27
N SER A 342 27.57 -24.40 38.20
CA SER A 342 26.83 -25.51 37.59
C SER A 342 26.65 -26.67 38.57
N ILE A 343 27.69 -27.01 39.35
CA ILE A 343 27.61 -28.01 40.42
C ILE A 343 26.62 -27.54 41.49
N LYS A 344 26.72 -26.30 41.95
CA LYS A 344 25.83 -25.73 42.97
C LYS A 344 24.37 -25.70 42.51
N GLU A 345 24.10 -25.32 41.27
CA GLU A 345 22.75 -25.34 40.68
C GLU A 345 22.22 -26.77 40.58
N THR A 346 23.04 -27.72 40.15
CA THR A 346 22.64 -29.13 40.08
C THR A 346 22.33 -29.67 41.49
N LEU A 347 23.13 -29.31 42.49
CA LEU A 347 22.87 -29.66 43.88
C LEU A 347 21.61 -28.97 44.42
N GLN A 348 21.38 -27.70 44.08
CA GLN A 348 20.17 -26.97 44.49
C GLN A 348 18.90 -27.55 43.85
N ASP A 349 18.96 -27.99 42.59
CA ASP A 349 17.86 -28.70 41.91
C ASP A 349 17.52 -30.00 42.64
N LEU A 350 18.54 -30.76 43.06
CA LEU A 350 18.40 -31.97 43.86
C LEU A 350 17.84 -31.66 45.26
N GLU A 351 18.39 -30.66 45.97
CA GLU A 351 17.97 -30.22 47.31
C GLU A 351 16.51 -29.74 47.32
N SER A 352 16.05 -29.08 46.25
CA SER A 352 14.67 -28.57 46.17
C SER A 352 13.61 -29.65 46.01
N SER A 353 14.01 -30.86 45.63
CA SER A 353 13.09 -31.89 45.15
C SER A 353 13.21 -33.24 45.86
N TYR A 354 14.34 -33.57 46.49
CA TYR A 354 14.56 -34.90 47.07
C TYR A 354 13.55 -35.29 48.17
N ASP A 355 13.01 -34.33 48.93
CA ASP A 355 12.01 -34.60 49.98
C ASP A 355 10.69 -35.18 49.46
N LYS A 356 10.39 -34.99 48.17
CA LYS A 356 9.17 -35.51 47.54
C LYS A 356 9.36 -36.93 46.97
N LEU A 357 10.57 -37.49 47.06
CA LEU A 357 10.89 -38.87 46.67
C LEU A 357 10.57 -39.86 47.80
N MET A 358 10.38 -41.14 47.45
CA MET A 358 10.23 -42.21 48.44
C MET A 358 11.56 -42.99 48.61
N PRO A 359 11.79 -43.63 49.79
CA PRO A 359 12.89 -44.58 49.96
C PRO A 359 12.74 -45.76 48.98
N PRO A 360 13.83 -46.33 48.42
CA PRO A 360 15.25 -46.09 48.73
C PRO A 360 15.89 -44.92 47.98
N LEU A 361 15.27 -44.41 46.90
CA LEU A 361 15.86 -43.37 46.03
C LEU A 361 16.13 -42.07 46.79
N ARG A 362 15.22 -41.69 47.70
CA ARG A 362 15.39 -40.52 48.58
C ARG A 362 16.68 -40.61 49.40
N THR A 363 16.92 -41.75 50.04
CA THR A 363 18.07 -41.96 50.94
C THR A 363 19.39 -41.92 50.18
N GLU A 364 19.42 -42.47 48.96
CA GLU A 364 20.60 -42.42 48.10
C GLU A 364 20.91 -41.00 47.61
N VAL A 365 19.89 -40.24 47.18
CA VAL A 365 20.05 -38.85 46.72
C VAL A 365 20.48 -37.95 47.88
N GLU A 366 19.85 -38.07 49.04
CA GLU A 366 20.19 -37.31 50.25
C GLU A 366 21.64 -37.57 50.69
N GLY A 367 22.04 -38.84 50.80
CA GLY A 367 23.41 -39.21 51.15
C GLY A 367 24.45 -38.71 50.14
N ALA A 368 24.10 -38.65 48.86
CA ALA A 368 24.97 -38.08 47.84
C ALA A 368 25.07 -36.55 47.94
N ILE A 369 23.96 -35.83 48.20
CA ILE A 369 23.95 -34.37 48.41
C ILE A 369 24.89 -33.99 49.55
N TYR A 370 24.79 -34.67 50.71
CA TYR A 370 25.69 -34.40 51.85
C TYR A 370 27.16 -34.56 51.48
N ASN A 371 27.51 -35.69 50.84
CA ASN A 371 28.89 -35.96 50.41
C ASN A 371 29.40 -34.91 49.40
N PHE A 372 28.56 -34.51 48.44
CA PHE A 372 28.95 -33.50 47.45
C PHE A 372 29.08 -32.11 48.06
N ARG A 373 28.24 -31.74 49.02
CA ARG A 373 28.30 -30.46 49.72
C ARG A 373 29.58 -30.30 50.55
N ASP A 374 29.95 -31.35 51.29
CA ASP A 374 31.20 -31.37 52.06
C ASP A 374 32.42 -31.29 51.16
N THR A 375 32.39 -32.01 50.03
CA THR A 375 33.48 -31.96 49.04
C THR A 375 33.53 -30.60 48.34
N LEU A 376 32.38 -29.97 48.09
CA LEU A 376 32.28 -28.67 47.41
C LEU A 376 32.88 -27.53 48.25
N ALA A 377 32.76 -27.61 49.57
CA ALA A 377 33.41 -26.66 50.49
C ALA A 377 34.95 -26.74 50.48
N GLN A 378 35.53 -27.83 49.97
CA GLN A 378 36.97 -28.08 49.93
C GLN A 378 37.59 -27.90 48.54
N LEU A 379 36.80 -27.53 47.52
CA LEU A 379 37.27 -27.38 46.14
C LEU A 379 38.14 -26.13 45.97
N SER A 380 39.40 -26.32 45.59
CA SER A 380 40.34 -25.22 45.25
C SER A 380 40.93 -25.30 43.84
N LYS A 381 40.64 -26.37 43.08
CA LYS A 381 41.24 -26.64 41.76
C LYS A 381 40.18 -27.00 40.72
N ILE A 382 40.45 -26.68 39.45
CA ILE A 382 39.54 -26.93 38.31
C ILE A 382 39.40 -28.43 38.05
N GLU A 383 40.48 -29.18 38.22
CA GLU A 383 40.52 -30.64 38.05
C GLU A 383 39.53 -31.33 38.99
N ASP A 384 39.54 -30.93 40.26
CA ASP A 384 38.66 -31.50 41.30
C ASP A 384 37.19 -31.11 41.05
N ALA A 385 36.94 -29.87 40.60
CA ALA A 385 35.60 -29.40 40.25
C ALA A 385 35.05 -30.14 39.01
N ALA A 386 35.86 -30.31 37.96
CA ALA A 386 35.46 -31.05 36.76
C ALA A 386 35.18 -32.53 37.05
N PHE A 387 36.00 -33.16 37.91
CA PHE A 387 35.77 -34.53 38.37
C PHE A 387 34.45 -34.66 39.14
N MET A 388 34.19 -33.72 40.07
CA MET A 388 32.93 -33.69 40.82
C MET A 388 31.73 -33.53 39.90
N TYR A 389 31.78 -32.59 38.94
CA TYR A 389 30.72 -32.39 37.97
C TYR A 389 30.42 -33.67 37.16
N LYS A 390 31.46 -34.33 36.63
CA LYS A 390 31.33 -35.61 35.92
C LYS A 390 30.73 -36.72 36.79
N LYS A 391 31.06 -36.75 38.08
CA LYS A 391 30.49 -37.71 39.04
C LYS A 391 29.01 -37.43 39.34
N ILE A 392 28.64 -36.17 39.60
CA ILE A 392 27.25 -35.75 39.86
C ILE A 392 26.38 -36.02 38.65
N THR A 393 26.82 -35.62 37.46
CA THR A 393 26.07 -35.85 36.21
C THR A 393 25.82 -37.32 35.92
N LYS A 394 26.80 -38.19 36.16
CA LYS A 394 26.63 -39.64 36.02
C LYS A 394 25.58 -40.21 36.97
N LEU A 395 25.60 -39.80 38.25
CA LEU A 395 24.60 -40.23 39.24
C LEU A 395 23.22 -39.66 38.92
N LEU A 396 23.13 -38.40 38.49
CA LEU A 396 21.89 -37.75 38.09
C LEU A 396 21.24 -38.47 36.90
N ALA A 397 22.01 -38.95 35.93
CA ALA A 397 21.48 -39.77 34.83
C ALA A 397 20.89 -41.11 35.34
N GLN A 398 21.55 -41.75 36.31
CA GLN A 398 21.06 -42.98 36.93
C GLN A 398 19.75 -42.73 37.70
N TRP A 399 19.69 -41.67 38.52
CA TRP A 399 18.48 -41.32 39.26
C TRP A 399 17.34 -40.91 38.34
N LYS A 400 17.60 -40.15 37.27
CA LYS A 400 16.59 -39.84 36.25
C LYS A 400 16.02 -41.11 35.62
N ALA A 401 16.85 -42.08 35.26
CA ALA A 401 16.38 -43.34 34.69
C ALA A 401 15.47 -44.12 35.66
N ALA A 402 15.82 -44.16 36.94
CA ALA A 402 15.00 -44.77 37.97
C ALA A 402 13.65 -44.03 38.16
N LEU A 403 13.69 -42.70 38.18
CA LEU A 403 12.51 -41.86 38.35
C LEU A 403 11.57 -41.97 37.14
N VAL A 404 12.08 -42.01 35.91
CA VAL A 404 11.28 -42.24 34.70
C VAL A 404 10.52 -43.57 34.78
N LYS A 405 11.17 -44.64 35.26
CA LYS A 405 10.53 -45.94 35.46
C LYS A 405 9.38 -45.86 36.49
N GLU A 406 9.58 -45.13 37.57
CA GLU A 406 8.57 -44.89 38.61
C GLU A 406 7.42 -44.00 38.13
N LEU A 407 7.73 -43.02 37.27
CA LEU A 407 6.79 -42.09 36.66
C LEU A 407 5.87 -42.78 35.66
N VAL A 408 6.42 -43.66 34.81
CA VAL A 408 5.62 -44.53 33.92
C VAL A 408 4.68 -45.42 34.74
N SER A 409 5.19 -46.09 35.78
CA SER A 409 4.36 -46.96 36.63
C SER A 409 3.28 -46.19 37.39
N SER A 410 3.57 -44.99 37.89
CA SER A 410 2.59 -44.14 38.60
C SER A 410 1.56 -43.56 37.62
N TYR A 411 1.98 -43.22 36.41
CA TYR A 411 1.10 -42.74 35.35
C TYR A 411 0.13 -43.82 34.89
N ASP A 412 0.55 -45.09 34.81
CA ASP A 412 -0.38 -46.22 34.57
C ASP A 412 -1.46 -46.31 35.65
N GLY A 413 -1.10 -46.03 36.92
CA GLY A 413 -2.04 -45.89 38.02
C GLY A 413 -3.04 -44.74 37.81
N TYR A 414 -2.54 -43.58 37.39
CA TYR A 414 -3.36 -42.40 37.07
C TYR A 414 -4.24 -42.60 35.83
N GLN A 415 -3.81 -43.36 34.84
CA GLN A 415 -4.63 -43.73 33.67
C GLN A 415 -5.89 -44.49 34.08
N ARG A 416 -5.85 -45.27 35.18
CA ARG A 416 -7.06 -45.91 35.73
C ARG A 416 -8.03 -44.88 36.31
N THR A 417 -7.52 -43.85 36.98
CA THR A 417 -8.31 -42.68 37.43
C THR A 417 -8.92 -41.93 36.26
N LEU A 418 -8.14 -41.67 35.21
CA LEU A 418 -8.63 -41.03 33.98
C LEU A 418 -9.66 -41.89 33.24
N LYS A 419 -9.52 -43.22 33.26
CA LYS A 419 -10.50 -44.14 32.67
C LYS A 419 -11.86 -44.00 33.33
N LEU A 420 -11.93 -43.90 34.67
CA LEU A 420 -13.17 -43.64 35.40
C LEU A 420 -13.82 -42.32 34.96
N VAL A 421 -13.02 -41.26 34.79
CA VAL A 421 -13.52 -39.96 34.29
C VAL A 421 -14.01 -40.08 32.85
N ARG A 422 -13.27 -40.76 31.96
CA ARG A 422 -13.62 -40.96 30.54
C ARG A 422 -14.85 -41.85 30.32
N GLU A 423 -15.15 -42.75 31.25
CA GLU A 423 -16.38 -43.56 31.22
C GLU A 423 -17.65 -42.74 31.48
N VAL A 424 -17.51 -41.52 32.02
CA VAL A 424 -18.64 -40.69 32.46
C VAL A 424 -18.68 -39.34 31.74
N LEU A 425 -17.51 -38.75 31.47
CA LEU A 425 -17.37 -37.47 30.78
C LEU A 425 -16.93 -37.68 29.34
N THR A 426 -17.58 -36.98 28.41
CA THR A 426 -17.17 -36.95 27.00
C THR A 426 -15.87 -36.18 26.78
N HIS A 427 -15.55 -35.24 27.67
CA HIS A 427 -14.34 -34.42 27.65
C HIS A 427 -13.63 -34.48 28.99
N VAL A 428 -12.34 -34.83 28.99
CA VAL A 428 -11.53 -34.80 30.21
C VAL A 428 -11.12 -33.35 30.50
N PRO A 429 -11.43 -32.80 31.68
CA PRO A 429 -11.02 -31.46 32.07
C PRO A 429 -9.51 -31.23 31.90
N THR A 430 -9.13 -30.03 31.45
CA THR A 430 -7.73 -29.64 31.24
C THR A 430 -6.87 -29.82 32.47
N PHE A 431 -7.38 -29.55 33.68
CA PHE A 431 -6.63 -29.75 34.92
C PHE A 431 -6.27 -31.22 35.22
N LEU A 432 -6.89 -32.19 34.53
CA LEU A 432 -6.59 -33.62 34.60
C LEU A 432 -5.72 -34.14 33.46
N GLN A 433 -5.47 -33.32 32.45
CA GLN A 433 -4.55 -33.67 31.37
C GLN A 433 -3.12 -33.47 31.90
N ILE A 434 -2.42 -34.58 32.15
CA ILE A 434 -1.00 -34.60 32.49
C ILE A 434 -0.31 -35.27 31.33
N GLU A 435 0.51 -34.53 30.60
CA GLU A 435 1.31 -35.08 29.53
C GLU A 435 2.66 -35.52 30.07
N LEU A 436 3.01 -36.77 29.75
CA LEU A 436 4.37 -37.27 29.94
C LEU A 436 5.28 -36.59 28.90
N PRO A 437 6.43 -36.02 29.29
CA PRO A 437 7.38 -35.44 28.33
C PRO A 437 7.82 -36.50 27.31
N GLU A 438 7.86 -36.14 26.01
CA GLU A 438 8.35 -37.05 24.96
C GLU A 438 9.80 -37.50 25.21
N ASN A 439 10.64 -36.59 25.70
CA ASN A 439 12.01 -36.86 26.15
C ASN A 439 12.18 -36.57 27.65
N PRO A 440 11.86 -37.52 28.54
CA PRO A 440 11.99 -37.33 30.00
C PRO A 440 13.44 -37.07 30.44
N GLN A 441 14.43 -37.57 29.69
CA GLN A 441 15.85 -37.45 30.03
C GLN A 441 16.38 -36.02 29.93
N GLU A 442 15.77 -35.20 29.07
CA GLU A 442 16.16 -33.79 28.84
C GLU A 442 15.57 -32.83 29.88
N LYS A 443 14.56 -33.27 30.64
CA LYS A 443 13.91 -32.46 31.69
C LYS A 443 14.75 -32.38 32.96
N LYS A 444 14.57 -31.32 33.75
CA LYS A 444 15.26 -31.16 35.04
C LYS A 444 14.80 -32.24 36.03
N PHE A 445 15.66 -32.57 36.99
CA PHE A 445 15.33 -33.63 37.96
C PHE A 445 14.13 -33.21 38.82
N SER A 446 14.12 -31.96 39.30
CA SER A 446 13.00 -31.40 40.06
C SER A 446 11.67 -31.42 39.31
N GLU A 447 11.65 -31.12 38.00
CA GLU A 447 10.45 -31.15 37.17
C GLU A 447 9.84 -32.55 37.12
N LEU A 448 10.67 -33.57 36.95
CA LEU A 448 10.22 -34.96 36.92
C LEU A 448 9.69 -35.39 38.30
N VAL A 449 10.35 -34.99 39.39
CA VAL A 449 9.87 -35.25 40.76
C VAL A 449 8.53 -34.55 41.01
N MET A 450 8.37 -33.30 40.57
CA MET A 450 7.13 -32.56 40.70
C MET A 450 6.00 -33.23 39.90
N LEU A 451 6.28 -33.68 38.69
CA LEU A 451 5.31 -34.40 37.87
C LEU A 451 4.90 -35.73 38.51
N LEU A 452 5.86 -36.48 39.07
CA LEU A 452 5.58 -37.69 39.85
C LEU A 452 4.72 -37.38 41.09
N SER A 453 5.05 -36.33 41.84
CA SER A 453 4.29 -35.92 43.03
C SER A 453 2.86 -35.49 42.68
N SER A 454 2.67 -34.78 41.56
CA SER A 454 1.35 -34.38 41.05
C SER A 454 0.53 -35.58 40.60
N ILE A 455 1.14 -36.52 39.87
CA ILE A 455 0.50 -37.80 39.50
C ILE A 455 0.07 -38.56 40.76
N ARG A 456 0.95 -38.65 41.77
CA ARG A 456 0.65 -39.34 43.03
C ARG A 456 -0.46 -38.68 43.81
N GLU A 457 -0.36 -37.38 44.07
CA GLU A 457 -1.38 -36.62 44.80
C GLU A 457 -2.74 -36.75 44.09
N LYS A 458 -2.75 -36.71 42.76
CA LYS A 458 -3.98 -36.88 41.98
C LYS A 458 -4.50 -38.33 41.98
N THR A 459 -3.62 -39.31 42.10
CA THR A 459 -3.99 -40.72 42.21
C THR A 459 -4.48 -41.05 43.62
N GLU A 460 -3.90 -40.46 44.67
CA GLU A 460 -4.34 -40.59 46.06
C GLU A 460 -5.68 -39.87 46.30
N LYS A 461 -5.86 -38.67 45.73
CA LYS A 461 -7.11 -37.90 45.79
C LYS A 461 -8.08 -38.25 44.66
N ARG A 462 -8.02 -39.48 44.15
CA ARG A 462 -8.84 -39.98 43.02
C ARG A 462 -10.31 -39.55 43.11
N ASP A 463 -10.92 -39.79 44.26
CA ASP A 463 -12.35 -39.60 44.47
C ASP A 463 -12.74 -38.12 44.51
N LYS A 464 -11.87 -37.25 45.05
CA LYS A 464 -12.07 -35.79 45.01
C LYS A 464 -11.96 -35.27 43.58
N ILE A 465 -10.94 -35.71 42.85
CA ILE A 465 -10.68 -35.31 41.46
C ILE A 465 -11.81 -35.71 40.53
N PHE A 466 -12.35 -36.92 40.71
CA PHE A 466 -13.51 -37.35 39.95
C PHE A 466 -14.71 -36.41 40.18
N ARG A 467 -15.00 -36.03 41.43
CA ARG A 467 -16.09 -35.07 41.74
C ARG A 467 -15.83 -33.68 41.16
N ASP A 468 -14.61 -33.17 41.29
CA ASP A 468 -14.23 -31.86 40.74
C ASP A 468 -14.37 -31.85 39.21
N ALA A 469 -14.11 -32.98 38.54
CA ALA A 469 -14.33 -33.14 37.10
C ALA A 469 -15.81 -33.05 36.72
N LEU A 470 -16.70 -33.70 37.48
CA LEU A 470 -18.14 -33.62 37.29
C LEU A 470 -18.67 -32.20 37.52
N ILE A 471 -18.21 -31.53 38.58
CA ILE A 471 -18.57 -30.14 38.89
C ILE A 471 -18.14 -29.20 37.75
N ASN A 472 -16.93 -29.38 37.22
CA ASN A 472 -16.42 -28.55 36.13
C ASN A 472 -17.28 -28.68 34.86
N GLU A 473 -17.74 -29.89 34.53
CA GLU A 473 -18.62 -30.10 33.38
C GLU A 473 -19.99 -29.44 33.58
N LEU A 474 -20.59 -29.59 34.77
CA LEU A 474 -21.84 -28.91 35.11
C LEU A 474 -21.71 -27.39 35.07
N ASN A 475 -20.60 -26.83 35.57
CA ASN A 475 -20.36 -25.39 35.49
C ASN A 475 -20.19 -24.91 34.05
N ARG A 476 -19.57 -25.71 33.18
CA ARG A 476 -19.49 -25.42 31.75
C ARG A 476 -20.88 -25.33 31.11
N TRP A 477 -21.79 -26.24 31.45
CA TRP A 477 -23.20 -26.14 30.99
C TRP A 477 -23.85 -24.85 31.49
N LYS A 478 -23.63 -24.48 32.75
CA LYS A 478 -24.15 -23.23 33.32
C LYS A 478 -23.61 -22.01 32.59
N GLU A 479 -22.32 -21.94 32.32
CA GLU A 479 -21.69 -20.85 31.55
C GLU A 479 -22.28 -20.75 30.14
N GLN A 480 -22.44 -21.88 29.46
CA GLN A 480 -23.08 -21.94 28.14
C GLN A 480 -24.54 -21.44 28.16
N LEU A 481 -25.27 -21.65 29.25
CA LEU A 481 -26.63 -21.11 29.43
C LEU A 481 -26.64 -19.63 29.79
N MET A 482 -25.62 -19.11 30.48
CA MET A 482 -25.49 -17.68 30.80
C MET A 482 -25.10 -16.84 29.57
N ASP A 483 -24.50 -17.46 28.57
CA ASP A 483 -24.06 -16.82 27.33
C ASP A 483 -25.22 -16.60 26.32
N ILE A 484 -26.45 -17.01 26.67
CA ILE A 484 -27.63 -16.80 25.82
C ILE A 484 -28.03 -15.30 25.84
N PRO A 485 -28.30 -14.67 24.69
CA PRO A 485 -28.68 -13.25 24.63
C PRO A 485 -29.98 -12.91 25.38
N SER A 486 -29.98 -11.76 26.06
CA SER A 486 -31.19 -11.16 26.64
C SER A 486 -32.13 -10.66 25.53
N PRO A 487 -33.47 -10.77 25.67
CA PRO A 487 -34.24 -11.24 26.84
C PRO A 487 -34.52 -12.75 26.89
N TYR A 488 -33.90 -13.55 26.03
CA TYR A 488 -34.18 -14.99 25.92
C TYR A 488 -33.46 -15.83 26.99
N ASP A 489 -32.50 -15.25 27.70
CA ASP A 489 -31.78 -15.84 28.84
C ASP A 489 -32.73 -16.25 29.99
N GLN A 490 -33.82 -15.50 30.19
CA GLN A 490 -34.80 -15.74 31.25
C GLN A 490 -35.40 -17.15 31.21
N TYR A 491 -35.55 -17.73 30.03
CA TYR A 491 -36.08 -19.09 29.84
C TYR A 491 -35.17 -20.17 30.43
N PHE A 492 -33.88 -19.89 30.58
CA PHE A 492 -32.88 -20.86 30.99
C PHE A 492 -32.43 -20.70 32.46
N ILE A 493 -32.86 -19.64 33.17
CA ILE A 493 -32.56 -19.40 34.59
C ILE A 493 -32.93 -20.62 35.48
N PRO A 494 -34.09 -21.28 35.32
CA PRO A 494 -34.43 -22.45 36.13
C PRO A 494 -33.42 -23.59 36.00
N LEU A 495 -32.88 -23.81 34.79
CA LEU A 495 -31.83 -24.82 34.54
C LEU A 495 -30.50 -24.43 35.19
N GLN A 496 -30.13 -23.15 35.14
CA GLN A 496 -28.93 -22.63 35.81
C GLN A 496 -29.00 -22.83 37.33
N ASN A 497 -30.18 -22.62 37.93
CA ASN A 497 -30.42 -22.84 39.35
C ASN A 497 -30.36 -24.34 39.70
N GLN A 498 -30.96 -25.20 38.87
CA GLN A 498 -30.88 -26.66 39.03
C GLN A 498 -29.43 -27.14 38.99
N ILE A 499 -28.62 -26.63 38.05
CA ILE A 499 -27.17 -26.94 37.98
C ILE A 499 -26.47 -26.49 39.27
N THR A 500 -26.74 -25.28 39.74
CA THR A 500 -26.09 -24.71 40.95
C THR A 500 -26.42 -25.54 42.20
N GLU A 501 -27.67 -25.98 42.35
CA GLU A 501 -28.08 -26.85 43.45
C GLU A 501 -27.34 -28.20 43.40
N ILE A 502 -27.20 -28.78 42.21
CA ILE A 502 -26.56 -30.10 42.05
C ILE A 502 -25.05 -30.02 42.25
N VAL A 503 -24.40 -28.96 41.78
CA VAL A 503 -23.00 -28.67 42.08
C VAL A 503 -22.77 -28.61 43.60
N SER A 504 -23.67 -27.94 44.34
CA SER A 504 -23.57 -27.87 45.80
C SER A 504 -23.70 -29.26 46.47
N LYS A 505 -24.62 -30.11 45.98
CA LYS A 505 -24.80 -31.49 46.46
C LYS A 505 -23.56 -32.34 46.20
N ILE A 506 -23.03 -32.35 44.97
CA ILE A 506 -21.84 -33.13 44.60
C ILE A 506 -20.61 -32.72 45.45
N THR A 507 -20.49 -31.42 45.77
CA THR A 507 -19.40 -30.90 46.60
C THR A 507 -19.39 -31.50 48.01
N THR A 508 -20.57 -31.77 48.58
CA THR A 508 -20.72 -32.32 49.94
C THR A 508 -20.67 -33.86 50.01
N MET A 509 -20.76 -34.55 48.88
CA MET A 509 -20.78 -36.02 48.83
C MET A 509 -19.40 -36.62 49.10
N THR A 510 -19.34 -37.74 49.82
CA THR A 510 -18.09 -38.45 50.15
C THR A 510 -17.80 -39.65 49.25
N LYS A 511 -18.82 -40.26 48.63
CA LYS A 511 -18.68 -41.46 47.78
C LYS A 511 -18.74 -41.15 46.27
N THR A 512 -17.79 -41.70 45.52
CA THR A 512 -17.60 -41.49 44.07
C THR A 512 -18.75 -42.03 43.23
N GLU A 513 -19.27 -43.22 43.55
CA GLU A 513 -20.38 -43.83 42.79
C GLU A 513 -21.72 -43.10 43.01
N GLU A 514 -21.97 -42.57 44.20
CA GLU A 514 -23.16 -41.75 44.46
C GLU A 514 -23.11 -40.44 43.65
N ALA A 515 -21.93 -39.81 43.57
CA ALA A 515 -21.72 -38.62 42.74
C ALA A 515 -21.85 -38.93 41.24
N ARG A 516 -21.34 -40.07 40.77
CA ARG A 516 -21.48 -40.54 39.38
C ARG A 516 -22.94 -40.76 39.00
N LEU A 517 -23.68 -41.51 39.81
CA LEU A 517 -25.11 -41.80 39.56
C LEU A 517 -25.94 -40.52 39.57
N LEU A 518 -25.68 -39.62 40.52
CA LEU A 518 -26.35 -38.32 40.58
C LEU A 518 -26.04 -37.49 39.33
N TYR A 519 -24.79 -37.44 38.88
CA TYR A 519 -24.39 -36.72 37.67
C TYR A 519 -25.05 -37.29 36.41
N LEU A 520 -24.98 -38.61 36.16
CA LEU A 520 -25.57 -39.25 34.97
C LEU A 520 -27.09 -39.05 34.90
N ARG A 521 -27.76 -39.14 36.05
CA ARG A 521 -29.19 -38.85 36.16
C ARG A 521 -29.46 -37.36 35.88
N THR A 522 -28.66 -36.48 36.47
CA THR A 522 -28.80 -35.03 36.31
C THR A 522 -28.59 -34.59 34.87
N THR A 523 -27.53 -35.04 34.20
CA THR A 523 -27.25 -34.64 32.81
C THR A 523 -28.33 -35.12 31.86
N SER A 524 -28.85 -36.33 32.08
CA SER A 524 -30.00 -36.85 31.32
C SER A 524 -31.28 -36.03 31.57
N GLU A 525 -31.54 -35.64 32.82
CA GLU A 525 -32.68 -34.79 33.18
C GLU A 525 -32.51 -33.35 32.65
N LEU A 526 -31.32 -32.77 32.77
CA LEU A 526 -30.98 -31.45 32.24
C LEU A 526 -31.10 -31.41 30.72
N GLN A 527 -30.62 -32.44 30.01
CA GLN A 527 -30.73 -32.50 28.55
C GLN A 527 -32.19 -32.56 28.11
N ARG A 528 -33.02 -33.40 28.76
CA ARG A 528 -34.46 -33.45 28.48
C ARG A 528 -35.16 -32.14 28.79
N ASN A 529 -34.82 -31.49 29.90
CA ASN A 529 -35.41 -30.20 30.26
C ASN A 529 -34.94 -29.08 29.33
N LEU A 530 -33.69 -29.13 28.87
CA LEU A 530 -33.13 -28.21 27.90
C LEU A 530 -33.82 -28.32 26.54
N GLU A 531 -34.05 -29.54 26.06
CA GLU A 531 -34.84 -29.81 24.85
C GLU A 531 -36.27 -29.26 24.98
N LYS A 532 -36.92 -29.48 26.13
CA LYS A 532 -38.25 -28.91 26.40
C LYS A 532 -38.25 -27.38 26.40
N VAL A 533 -37.33 -26.75 27.13
CA VAL A 533 -37.23 -25.28 27.18
C VAL A 533 -36.92 -24.70 25.79
N PHE A 534 -36.09 -25.39 25.01
CA PHE A 534 -35.79 -25.01 23.63
C PHE A 534 -37.02 -25.09 22.72
N ASP A 535 -37.78 -26.19 22.80
CA ASP A 535 -39.02 -26.35 22.04
C ASP A 535 -40.09 -25.34 22.47
N GLU A 536 -40.22 -25.07 23.78
CA GLU A 536 -41.11 -24.03 24.30
C GLU A 536 -40.70 -22.63 23.79
N LEU A 537 -39.40 -22.31 23.77
CA LEU A 537 -38.90 -21.07 23.20
C LEU A 537 -39.28 -20.99 21.71
N LYS A 538 -39.01 -22.04 20.94
CA LYS A 538 -39.33 -22.12 19.50
C LYS A 538 -40.83 -21.94 19.25
N GLU A 539 -41.68 -22.63 20.00
CA GLU A 539 -43.15 -22.51 19.92
C GLU A 539 -43.62 -21.09 20.26
N ARG A 540 -43.05 -20.47 21.29
CA ARG A 540 -43.37 -19.07 21.64
C ARG A 540 -42.96 -18.10 20.55
N LEU A 541 -41.78 -18.26 19.96
CA LEU A 541 -41.34 -17.41 18.83
C LEU A 541 -42.25 -17.59 17.61
N LEU A 542 -42.64 -18.82 17.28
CA LEU A 542 -43.63 -19.11 16.25
C LEU A 542 -44.99 -18.47 16.57
N LEU A 543 -45.46 -18.56 17.82
CA LEU A 543 -46.71 -17.95 18.26
C LEU A 543 -46.66 -16.42 18.17
N LYS A 544 -45.61 -15.78 18.69
CA LYS A 544 -45.39 -14.32 18.57
C LYS A 544 -45.40 -13.88 17.12
N THR A 545 -44.78 -14.66 16.23
CA THR A 545 -44.77 -14.41 14.79
C THR A 545 -46.17 -14.49 14.18
N ARG A 546 -46.92 -15.55 14.48
CA ARG A 546 -48.32 -15.72 14.03
C ARG A 546 -49.23 -14.59 14.54
N LEU A 547 -49.07 -14.19 15.79
CA LEU A 547 -49.83 -13.08 16.37
C LEU A 547 -49.48 -11.74 15.69
N ALA A 548 -48.20 -11.47 15.45
CA ALA A 548 -47.79 -10.26 14.73
C ALA A 548 -48.30 -10.24 13.28
N LEU A 549 -48.17 -11.36 12.56
CA LEU A 549 -48.73 -11.53 11.21
C LEU A 549 -50.24 -11.27 11.19
N ALA A 550 -50.98 -11.78 12.17
CA ALA A 550 -52.42 -11.56 12.26
C ALA A 550 -52.80 -10.10 12.51
N LYS A 551 -51.94 -9.33 13.19
CA LYS A 551 -52.17 -7.91 13.51
C LYS A 551 -51.74 -6.95 12.38
N ILE A 552 -50.68 -7.28 11.64
CA ILE A 552 -50.15 -6.43 10.57
C ILE A 552 -51.08 -6.49 9.34
N PRO A 553 -51.54 -5.37 8.76
CA PRO A 553 -52.30 -5.39 7.52
C PRO A 553 -51.35 -5.72 6.35
N ASN A 554 -51.78 -6.61 5.45
CA ASN A 554 -51.00 -7.12 4.31
C ASN A 554 -49.57 -7.55 4.70
N PRO A 555 -49.41 -8.53 5.60
CA PRO A 555 -48.10 -8.97 6.03
C PRO A 555 -47.33 -9.64 4.88
N PRO A 556 -45.98 -9.56 4.86
CA PRO A 556 -45.16 -10.24 3.88
C PRO A 556 -45.24 -11.76 4.05
N ASP A 557 -45.05 -12.50 2.96
CA ASP A 557 -44.94 -13.97 3.02
C ASP A 557 -43.61 -14.36 3.68
N ILE A 558 -43.71 -14.89 4.90
CA ILE A 558 -42.58 -15.40 5.68
C ILE A 558 -42.69 -16.91 5.93
N SER A 559 -43.48 -17.64 5.13
CA SER A 559 -43.73 -19.07 5.33
C SER A 559 -42.43 -19.88 5.34
N LYS A 560 -41.49 -19.57 4.44
CA LYS A 560 -40.16 -20.21 4.39
C LYS A 560 -39.34 -19.97 5.65
N GLN A 561 -39.42 -18.76 6.21
CA GLN A 561 -38.71 -18.38 7.43
C GLN A 561 -39.33 -19.08 8.64
N MET A 562 -40.66 -19.25 8.66
CA MET A 562 -41.36 -20.02 9.69
C MET A 562 -41.02 -21.52 9.62
N ASP A 563 -40.97 -22.11 8.41
CA ASP A 563 -40.57 -23.51 8.21
C ASP A 563 -39.12 -23.72 8.67
N LYS A 564 -38.23 -22.79 8.32
CA LYS A 564 -36.84 -22.82 8.79
C LYS A 564 -36.73 -22.68 10.30
N LEU A 565 -37.48 -21.76 10.92
CA LEU A 565 -37.53 -21.62 12.38
C LEU A 565 -37.96 -22.93 13.05
N ASN A 566 -38.96 -23.61 12.47
CA ASN A 566 -39.46 -24.88 12.99
C ASN A 566 -38.47 -26.04 12.79
N SER A 567 -37.61 -25.97 11.77
CA SER A 567 -36.61 -27.00 11.46
C SER A 567 -35.39 -27.02 12.39
N PHE A 568 -35.18 -25.99 13.22
CA PHE A 568 -34.08 -25.98 14.17
C PHE A 568 -34.26 -27.09 15.21
N THR A 569 -33.23 -27.94 15.34
CA THR A 569 -33.13 -29.01 16.32
C THR A 569 -31.93 -28.77 17.22
N LEU A 570 -32.06 -29.13 18.50
CA LEU A 570 -30.97 -28.97 19.46
C LEU A 570 -29.82 -29.91 19.11
N THR A 571 -28.61 -29.37 19.01
CA THR A 571 -27.39 -30.18 18.79
C THR A 571 -26.60 -30.35 20.10
N SER A 572 -25.51 -31.12 20.05
CA SER A 572 -24.58 -31.27 21.18
C SER A 572 -23.96 -29.95 21.64
N ASN A 573 -23.92 -28.93 20.77
CA ASN A 573 -23.55 -27.56 21.13
C ASN A 573 -24.81 -26.68 21.21
N PHE A 574 -25.58 -26.91 22.27
CA PHE A 574 -26.92 -26.32 22.43
C PHE A 574 -26.90 -24.79 22.48
N ALA A 575 -25.93 -24.17 23.15
CA ALA A 575 -25.87 -22.71 23.30
C ALA A 575 -25.71 -22.00 21.95
N GLU A 576 -24.81 -22.52 21.11
CA GLU A 576 -24.62 -22.01 19.75
C GLU A 576 -25.88 -22.19 18.90
N THR A 577 -26.55 -23.35 19.03
CA THR A 577 -27.80 -23.62 18.32
C THR A 577 -28.91 -22.62 18.73
N ILE A 578 -29.02 -22.32 20.03
CA ILE A 578 -29.97 -21.34 20.57
C ILE A 578 -29.66 -19.92 20.03
N LYS A 579 -28.38 -19.52 20.04
CA LYS A 579 -27.93 -18.23 19.49
C LYS A 579 -28.26 -18.10 18.01
N GLN A 580 -28.05 -19.15 17.23
CA GLN A 580 -28.36 -19.18 15.81
C GLN A 580 -29.87 -19.04 15.55
N LEU A 581 -30.70 -19.73 16.35
CA LEU A 581 -32.15 -19.62 16.28
C LEU A 581 -32.63 -18.19 16.59
N ILE A 582 -32.11 -17.59 17.68
CA ILE A 582 -32.45 -16.21 18.07
C ILE A 582 -32.02 -15.22 16.99
N THR A 583 -30.77 -15.31 16.53
CA THR A 583 -30.22 -14.42 15.50
C THR A 583 -31.03 -14.53 14.21
N PHE A 584 -31.40 -15.75 13.81
CA PHE A 584 -32.24 -15.97 12.65
C PHE A 584 -33.63 -15.34 12.82
N TYR A 585 -34.26 -15.52 13.99
CA TYR A 585 -35.55 -14.94 14.32
C TYR A 585 -35.55 -13.41 14.22
N GLU A 586 -34.59 -12.74 14.85
CA GLU A 586 -34.49 -11.28 14.84
C GLU A 586 -34.21 -10.73 13.43
N ASN A 587 -33.22 -11.29 12.74
CA ASN A 587 -32.78 -10.75 11.45
C ASN A 587 -33.70 -11.12 10.28
N SER A 588 -34.35 -12.27 10.32
CA SER A 588 -35.12 -12.77 9.18
C SER A 588 -36.63 -12.59 9.33
N ILE A 589 -37.15 -12.65 10.56
CA ILE A 589 -38.59 -12.55 10.82
C ILE A 589 -38.93 -11.16 11.33
N VAL A 590 -38.34 -10.74 12.46
CA VAL A 590 -38.66 -9.43 13.07
C VAL A 590 -38.33 -8.28 12.12
N SER A 591 -37.13 -8.29 11.53
CA SER A 591 -36.71 -7.27 10.56
C SER A 591 -37.64 -7.21 9.33
N ALA A 592 -38.05 -8.37 8.78
CA ALA A 592 -38.93 -8.42 7.60
C ALA A 592 -40.32 -7.85 7.90
N LEU A 593 -40.90 -8.21 9.05
CA LEU A 593 -42.21 -7.70 9.48
C LEU A 593 -42.16 -6.20 9.79
N LYS A 594 -41.10 -5.75 10.48
CA LYS A 594 -40.87 -4.32 10.76
C LYS A 594 -40.76 -3.52 9.47
N LYS A 595 -39.94 -3.98 8.51
CA LYS A 595 -39.75 -3.31 7.22
C LYS A 595 -41.04 -3.19 6.43
N ALA A 596 -41.79 -4.28 6.30
CA ALA A 596 -43.08 -4.26 5.59
C ALA A 596 -44.08 -3.30 6.25
N LEU A 597 -44.12 -3.23 7.58
CA LEU A 597 -44.99 -2.30 8.29
C LEU A 597 -44.55 -0.84 8.11
N ILE A 598 -43.24 -0.56 8.12
CA ILE A 598 -42.69 0.78 7.79
C ILE A 598 -43.15 1.20 6.39
N GLU A 599 -42.93 0.37 5.38
CA GLU A 599 -43.30 0.64 3.99
C GLU A 599 -44.80 0.89 3.83
N ASN A 600 -45.64 0.10 4.52
CA ASN A 600 -47.08 0.27 4.50
C ASN A 600 -47.54 1.58 5.17
N ILE A 601 -46.99 1.93 6.35
CA ILE A 601 -47.35 3.17 7.05
C ILE A 601 -46.88 4.39 6.24
N SER A 602 -45.62 4.40 5.79
CA SER A 602 -45.07 5.52 5.01
C SER A 602 -45.80 5.70 3.68
N GLY A 603 -46.09 4.61 2.97
CA GLY A 603 -46.84 4.66 1.71
C GLY A 603 -48.27 5.19 1.91
N TYR A 604 -48.89 4.88 3.05
CA TYR A 604 -50.23 5.38 3.36
C TYR A 604 -50.22 6.87 3.74
N ILE A 605 -49.19 7.33 4.47
CA ILE A 605 -48.98 8.77 4.76
C ILE A 605 -48.80 9.56 3.46
N ASP A 606 -48.00 9.06 2.51
CA ASP A 606 -47.82 9.67 1.19
C ASP A 606 -49.14 9.71 0.40
N ALA A 607 -49.88 8.59 0.38
CA ALA A 607 -51.19 8.52 -0.27
C ALA A 607 -52.19 9.53 0.31
N ILE A 608 -52.25 9.69 1.64
CA ILE A 608 -53.09 10.72 2.29
C ILE A 608 -52.65 12.12 1.85
N SER A 609 -51.34 12.39 1.84
CA SER A 609 -50.80 13.72 1.49
C SER A 609 -51.16 14.11 0.05
N LYS A 610 -51.20 13.13 -0.86
CA LYS A 610 -51.65 13.34 -2.25
C LYS A 610 -53.14 13.64 -2.40
N LEU A 611 -53.96 13.34 -1.39
CA LEU A 611 -55.40 13.64 -1.39
C LEU A 611 -55.72 15.03 -0.85
N GLU A 612 -54.82 15.67 -0.10
CA GLU A 612 -55.01 17.02 0.46
C GLU A 612 -55.39 18.08 -0.61
N PRO A 613 -54.74 18.15 -1.80
CA PRO A 613 -55.11 19.10 -2.85
C PRO A 613 -56.53 18.89 -3.41
N PHE A 614 -57.09 17.69 -3.24
CA PHE A 614 -58.44 17.33 -3.70
C PHE A 614 -59.52 17.57 -2.63
N GLY A 615 -59.17 18.23 -1.52
CA GLY A 615 -60.11 18.61 -0.45
C GLY A 615 -60.38 17.53 0.59
N VAL A 616 -59.62 16.43 0.59
CA VAL A 616 -59.74 15.37 1.60
C VAL A 616 -58.84 15.70 2.79
N THR A 617 -59.42 16.09 3.93
CA THR A 617 -58.68 16.52 5.13
C THR A 617 -58.56 15.38 6.15
N LEU A 618 -57.36 14.82 6.30
CA LEU A 618 -57.07 13.69 7.20
C LEU A 618 -55.88 13.96 8.16
N GLU A 619 -55.65 15.23 8.51
CA GLU A 619 -54.51 15.70 9.32
C GLU A 619 -54.34 14.99 10.67
N THR A 620 -55.45 14.70 11.35
CA THR A 620 -55.40 14.02 12.66
C THR A 620 -54.88 12.60 12.52
N GLN A 621 -55.34 11.88 11.50
CA GLN A 621 -54.95 10.51 11.22
C GLN A 621 -53.52 10.47 10.68
N LYS A 622 -53.12 11.43 9.83
CA LYS A 622 -51.73 11.57 9.35
C LYS A 622 -50.73 11.70 10.51
N LYS A 623 -50.99 12.60 11.48
CA LYS A 623 -50.15 12.74 12.69
C LYS A 623 -50.11 11.48 13.57
N GLN A 624 -51.24 10.78 13.68
CA GLN A 624 -51.27 9.48 14.37
C GLN A 624 -50.36 8.46 13.68
N LEU A 625 -50.42 8.37 12.35
CA LEU A 625 -49.56 7.48 11.56
C LEU A 625 -48.07 7.85 11.66
N GLU A 626 -47.73 9.14 11.65
CA GLU A 626 -46.35 9.63 11.84
C GLU A 626 -45.81 9.24 13.24
N THR A 627 -46.65 9.32 14.27
CA THR A 627 -46.29 8.90 15.63
C THR A 627 -46.03 7.38 15.67
N LEU A 628 -46.89 6.59 15.04
CA LEU A 628 -46.71 5.13 14.93
C LEU A 628 -45.43 4.76 14.17
N LEU A 629 -45.12 5.49 13.10
CA LEU A 629 -43.90 5.29 12.32
C LEU A 629 -42.65 5.52 13.18
N SER A 630 -42.61 6.63 13.93
CA SER A 630 -41.50 6.93 14.84
C SER A 630 -41.33 5.87 15.94
N GLN A 631 -42.43 5.41 16.55
CA GLN A 631 -42.38 4.32 17.54
C GLN A 631 -41.84 3.01 16.92
N LEU A 632 -42.23 2.72 15.67
CA LEU A 632 -41.80 1.52 14.95
C LEU A 632 -40.30 1.53 14.66
N GLU A 633 -39.74 2.68 14.31
CA GLU A 633 -38.30 2.82 14.03
C GLU A 633 -37.44 2.45 15.24
N HIS A 634 -37.88 2.76 16.46
CA HIS A 634 -37.11 2.58 17.69
C HIS A 634 -37.33 1.25 18.43
N THR A 635 -38.26 0.40 18.00
CA THR A 635 -38.52 -0.90 18.65
C THR A 635 -37.96 -2.08 17.87
N SER A 636 -37.50 -3.11 18.59
CA SER A 636 -37.12 -4.44 18.06
C SER A 636 -38.01 -5.56 18.61
N ASP A 637 -38.96 -5.25 19.50
CA ASP A 637 -39.87 -6.25 20.05
C ASP A 637 -41.03 -6.52 19.09
N LEU A 638 -41.15 -7.78 18.66
CA LEU A 638 -42.19 -8.20 17.72
C LEU A 638 -43.61 -8.02 18.26
N GLU A 639 -43.83 -8.09 19.58
CA GLU A 639 -45.15 -7.82 20.16
C GLU A 639 -45.55 -6.36 20.00
N VAL A 640 -44.60 -5.45 20.25
CA VAL A 640 -44.78 -4.01 20.06
C VAL A 640 -45.00 -3.70 18.58
N ILE A 641 -44.20 -4.30 17.67
CA ILE A 641 -44.38 -4.18 16.21
C ILE A 641 -45.78 -4.65 15.81
N GLY A 642 -46.23 -5.78 16.34
CA GLY A 642 -47.58 -6.29 16.11
C GLY A 642 -48.66 -5.34 16.60
N GLU A 643 -48.50 -4.73 17.77
CA GLU A 643 -49.47 -3.76 18.29
C GLU A 643 -49.51 -2.46 17.48
N ILE A 644 -48.36 -1.96 17.03
CA ILE A 644 -48.29 -0.86 16.07
C ILE A 644 -49.04 -1.23 14.77
N GLY A 645 -48.84 -2.45 14.26
CA GLY A 645 -49.58 -2.97 13.11
C GLY A 645 -51.09 -2.98 13.31
N ARG A 646 -51.57 -3.34 14.51
CA ARG A 646 -52.98 -3.30 14.87
C ARG A 646 -53.52 -1.86 14.92
N GLN A 647 -52.78 -0.94 15.53
CA GLN A 647 -53.15 0.48 15.61
C GLN A 647 -53.19 1.12 14.20
N PHE A 648 -52.25 0.75 13.34
CA PHE A 648 -52.26 1.13 11.93
C PHE A 648 -53.51 0.60 11.23
N ARG A 649 -53.81 -0.71 11.35
CA ARG A 649 -55.02 -1.32 10.78
C ARG A 649 -56.30 -0.62 11.27
N ALA A 650 -56.39 -0.32 12.56
CA ALA A 650 -57.52 0.38 13.15
C ALA A 650 -57.68 1.81 12.59
N THR A 651 -56.57 2.51 12.36
CA THR A 651 -56.57 3.87 11.80
C THR A 651 -57.08 3.86 10.36
N ILE A 652 -56.51 3.02 9.49
CA ILE A 652 -56.89 2.96 8.06
C ILE A 652 -58.29 2.40 7.84
N SER A 653 -58.78 1.54 8.75
CA SER A 653 -60.12 0.96 8.68
C SER A 653 -61.18 1.84 9.34
N SER A 654 -60.79 2.97 9.94
CA SER A 654 -61.73 3.87 10.61
C SER A 654 -62.65 4.55 9.59
N SER A 655 -63.91 4.79 9.97
CA SER A 655 -64.86 5.53 9.14
C SER A 655 -64.39 6.93 8.78
N ASN A 656 -63.54 7.52 9.62
CA ASN A 656 -62.95 8.84 9.41
C ASN A 656 -61.94 8.87 8.26
N VAL A 657 -61.39 7.72 7.85
CA VAL A 657 -60.50 7.60 6.68
C VAL A 657 -61.26 6.99 5.49
N VAL A 658 -61.98 5.89 5.71
CA VAL A 658 -62.66 5.16 4.63
C VAL A 658 -63.74 6.00 3.95
N ASN A 659 -64.55 6.74 4.71
CA ASN A 659 -65.65 7.51 4.11
C ASN A 659 -65.15 8.68 3.24
N PRO A 660 -64.21 9.54 3.70
CA PRO A 660 -63.66 10.60 2.85
C PRO A 660 -62.97 10.08 1.59
N VAL A 661 -62.17 9.00 1.70
CA VAL A 661 -61.49 8.40 0.54
C VAL A 661 -62.51 7.82 -0.45
N LYS A 662 -63.55 7.13 0.04
CA LYS A 662 -64.62 6.59 -0.83
C LYS A 662 -65.42 7.69 -1.51
N GLN A 663 -65.75 8.76 -0.79
CA GLN A 663 -66.42 9.92 -1.36
C GLN A 663 -65.56 10.57 -2.45
N TRP A 664 -64.26 10.76 -2.18
CA TRP A 664 -63.32 11.26 -3.17
C TRP A 664 -63.26 10.37 -4.41
N ILE A 665 -63.11 9.05 -4.27
CA ILE A 665 -63.12 8.10 -5.41
C ILE A 665 -64.39 8.28 -6.25
N ASN A 666 -65.56 8.34 -5.62
CA ASN A 666 -66.84 8.49 -6.32
C ASN A 666 -66.94 9.84 -7.04
N VAL A 667 -66.50 10.93 -6.41
CA VAL A 667 -66.49 12.26 -7.03
C VAL A 667 -65.54 12.29 -8.21
N MET A 668 -64.31 11.82 -8.04
CA MET A 668 -63.29 11.77 -9.10
C MET A 668 -63.79 10.96 -10.31
N THR A 669 -64.26 9.74 -10.08
CA THR A 669 -64.71 8.85 -11.15
C THR A 669 -65.97 9.37 -11.85
N SER A 670 -66.92 9.95 -11.12
CA SER A 670 -68.11 10.57 -11.72
C SER A 670 -67.77 11.81 -12.55
N GLN A 671 -66.84 12.65 -12.09
CA GLN A 671 -66.45 13.87 -12.80
C GLN A 671 -65.62 13.54 -14.05
N MET A 672 -64.76 12.51 -13.99
CA MET A 672 -64.10 11.97 -15.18
C MET A 672 -65.13 11.46 -16.19
N GLY A 673 -66.13 10.69 -15.76
CA GLY A 673 -67.20 10.21 -16.65
C GLY A 673 -67.97 11.35 -17.33
N ARG A 674 -68.41 12.35 -16.56
CA ARG A 674 -69.11 13.53 -17.08
C ARG A 674 -68.27 14.36 -18.04
N ALA A 675 -66.97 14.50 -17.77
CA ALA A 675 -66.07 15.20 -18.67
C ALA A 675 -66.00 14.52 -20.05
N LEU A 676 -66.03 13.19 -20.10
CA LEU A 676 -65.93 12.43 -21.35
C LEU A 676 -67.24 12.40 -22.15
N GLU A 677 -68.41 12.54 -21.53
CA GLU A 677 -69.70 12.57 -22.26
C GLU A 677 -69.82 13.77 -23.22
N GLY A 678 -69.09 14.87 -22.96
CA GLY A 678 -69.07 16.06 -23.81
C GLY A 678 -67.95 16.08 -24.86
N ILE A 679 -67.19 15.00 -24.96
CA ILE A 679 -65.93 14.93 -25.68
C ILE A 679 -65.91 13.61 -26.48
N THR A 680 -65.26 13.52 -27.64
CA THR A 680 -64.92 12.23 -28.29
C THR A 680 -63.44 11.90 -28.00
N PRO A 681 -63.13 11.09 -26.98
CA PRO A 681 -61.76 10.65 -26.67
C PRO A 681 -61.32 9.48 -27.56
N SER A 682 -60.05 9.09 -27.46
CA SER A 682 -59.57 7.85 -28.07
C SER A 682 -60.11 6.61 -27.33
N VAL A 683 -60.32 5.50 -28.04
CA VAL A 683 -61.00 4.29 -27.51
C VAL A 683 -60.31 3.73 -26.24
N GLY A 684 -58.97 3.71 -26.20
CA GLY A 684 -58.23 3.13 -25.07
C GLY A 684 -58.29 3.92 -23.76
N GLU A 685 -58.58 5.22 -23.81
CA GLU A 685 -58.66 6.08 -22.62
C GLU A 685 -60.04 5.97 -21.95
N ILE A 686 -61.09 5.80 -22.76
CA ILE A 686 -62.45 5.50 -22.29
C ILE A 686 -62.45 4.14 -21.59
N ASP A 687 -61.83 3.13 -22.19
CA ASP A 687 -61.69 1.80 -21.59
C ASP A 687 -60.94 1.84 -20.25
N SER A 688 -59.90 2.68 -20.14
CA SER A 688 -59.13 2.86 -18.90
C SER A 688 -59.96 3.48 -17.76
N ILE A 689 -60.87 4.40 -18.09
CA ILE A 689 -61.73 5.08 -17.11
C ILE A 689 -62.94 4.20 -16.73
N ILE A 690 -63.50 3.46 -17.69
CA ILE A 690 -64.52 2.43 -17.43
C ILE A 690 -63.96 1.33 -16.52
N SER A 691 -62.72 0.89 -16.78
CA SER A 691 -61.98 -0.04 -15.91
C SER A 691 -61.81 0.53 -14.51
N LEU A 692 -61.39 1.79 -14.36
CA LEU A 692 -61.27 2.45 -13.05
C LEU A 692 -62.59 2.55 -12.28
N ILE A 693 -63.68 2.93 -12.95
CA ILE A 693 -65.02 3.00 -12.36
C ILE A 693 -65.47 1.61 -11.88
N SER A 694 -65.17 0.57 -12.65
CA SER A 694 -65.51 -0.81 -12.31
C SER A 694 -64.70 -1.33 -11.12
N GLU A 695 -63.39 -1.05 -11.10
CA GLU A 695 -62.48 -1.40 -10.01
C GLU A 695 -62.79 -0.64 -8.70
N GLY A 696 -63.22 0.62 -8.78
CA GLY A 696 -63.56 1.43 -7.60
C GLY A 696 -64.76 0.92 -6.81
N LYS A 697 -65.64 0.13 -7.45
CA LYS A 697 -66.80 -0.49 -6.79
C LYS A 697 -66.42 -1.75 -6.00
N SER A 698 -65.30 -2.39 -6.34
CA SER A 698 -64.85 -3.65 -5.75
C SER A 698 -63.60 -3.51 -4.87
N ILE A 699 -63.04 -2.31 -4.73
CA ILE A 699 -61.82 -2.10 -3.95
C ILE A 699 -62.03 -2.26 -2.44
N ASP A 700 -61.14 -2.99 -1.81
CA ASP A 700 -61.07 -3.06 -0.35
C ASP A 700 -60.23 -1.90 0.20
N LEU A 701 -60.91 -0.86 0.67
CA LEU A 701 -60.28 0.32 1.27
C LEU A 701 -59.63 0.05 2.64
N THR A 702 -59.81 -1.16 3.20
CA THR A 702 -59.14 -1.58 4.43
C THR A 702 -57.76 -2.19 4.16
N SER A 703 -57.45 -2.50 2.90
CA SER A 703 -56.16 -2.98 2.44
C SER A 703 -55.26 -1.79 2.05
N PRO A 704 -54.17 -1.52 2.80
CA PRO A 704 -53.32 -0.36 2.51
C PRO A 704 -52.71 -0.42 1.11
N SER A 705 -52.22 -1.59 0.67
CA SER A 705 -51.59 -1.71 -0.65
C SER A 705 -52.57 -1.47 -1.81
N GLN A 706 -53.79 -2.02 -1.72
CA GLN A 706 -54.83 -1.78 -2.73
C GLN A 706 -55.27 -0.32 -2.72
N THR A 707 -55.48 0.26 -1.54
CA THR A 707 -55.88 1.66 -1.37
C THR A 707 -54.84 2.62 -1.95
N ILE A 708 -53.56 2.46 -1.60
CA ILE A 708 -52.44 3.28 -2.11
C ILE A 708 -52.34 3.15 -3.63
N MET A 709 -52.38 1.92 -4.16
CA MET A 709 -52.29 1.67 -5.60
C MET A 709 -53.42 2.37 -6.36
N TYR A 710 -54.63 2.26 -5.84
CA TYR A 710 -55.81 2.82 -6.50
C TYR A 710 -55.89 4.33 -6.40
N ILE A 711 -55.55 4.94 -5.25
CA ILE A 711 -55.43 6.40 -5.12
C ILE A 711 -54.45 6.94 -6.17
N ASN A 712 -53.25 6.35 -6.27
CA ASN A 712 -52.26 6.75 -7.27
C ASN A 712 -52.77 6.56 -8.70
N LYS A 713 -53.49 5.46 -8.99
CA LYS A 713 -54.08 5.20 -10.33
C LYS A 713 -55.15 6.24 -10.68
N VAL A 714 -56.04 6.58 -9.75
CA VAL A 714 -57.09 7.59 -9.94
C VAL A 714 -56.48 8.98 -10.18
N ILE A 715 -55.48 9.40 -9.39
CA ILE A 715 -54.79 10.70 -9.59
C ILE A 715 -54.11 10.74 -10.96
N LYS A 716 -53.38 9.67 -11.33
CA LYS A 716 -52.71 9.62 -12.64
C LYS A 716 -53.68 9.71 -13.81
N VAL A 717 -54.83 9.02 -13.73
CA VAL A 717 -55.84 9.12 -14.79
C VAL A 717 -56.53 10.48 -14.79
N TRP A 718 -56.72 11.10 -13.62
CA TRP A 718 -57.23 12.47 -13.53
C TRP A 718 -56.35 13.47 -14.27
N GLU A 719 -55.03 13.41 -14.09
CA GLU A 719 -54.10 14.32 -14.78
C GLU A 719 -54.23 14.22 -16.30
N VAL A 720 -54.38 12.99 -16.83
CA VAL A 720 -54.60 12.75 -18.25
C VAL A 720 -55.93 13.37 -18.69
N VAL A 721 -57.03 13.08 -17.99
CA VAL A 721 -58.36 13.63 -18.30
C VAL A 721 -58.37 15.16 -18.23
N ARG A 722 -57.78 15.75 -17.19
CA ARG A 722 -57.66 17.20 -17.03
C ARG A 722 -56.91 17.84 -18.19
N SER A 723 -55.79 17.25 -18.60
CA SER A 723 -55.00 17.76 -19.73
C SER A 723 -55.83 17.81 -21.04
N TYR A 724 -56.72 16.84 -21.21
CA TYR A 724 -57.59 16.75 -22.38
C TYR A 724 -58.73 17.77 -22.32
N ILE A 725 -59.37 17.92 -21.16
CA ILE A 725 -60.38 18.94 -20.91
C ILE A 725 -59.83 20.34 -21.24
N ILE A 726 -58.60 20.65 -20.79
CA ILE A 726 -57.95 21.94 -21.07
C ILE A 726 -57.73 22.12 -22.58
N LYS A 727 -57.14 21.13 -23.26
CA LYS A 727 -56.88 21.20 -24.71
C LYS A 727 -58.16 21.40 -25.53
N LEU A 728 -59.23 20.72 -25.16
CA LEU A 728 -60.51 20.83 -25.87
C LEU A 728 -61.19 22.16 -25.61
N GLU A 729 -61.15 22.65 -24.38
CA GLU A 729 -61.67 23.97 -24.07
C GLU A 729 -60.93 25.06 -24.87
N GLU A 730 -59.61 24.94 -25.04
CA GLU A 730 -58.86 25.87 -25.89
C GLU A 730 -59.30 25.83 -27.37
N LEU A 731 -59.59 24.64 -27.90
CA LEU A 731 -60.08 24.49 -29.28
C LEU A 731 -61.48 25.05 -29.46
N GLU A 732 -62.39 24.73 -28.54
CA GLU A 732 -63.76 25.19 -28.60
C GLU A 732 -63.89 26.69 -28.31
N TYR A 733 -63.07 27.25 -27.43
CA TYR A 733 -63.01 28.69 -27.22
C TYR A 733 -62.55 29.43 -28.49
N LYS A 734 -61.57 28.88 -29.22
CA LYS A 734 -61.18 29.43 -30.54
C LYS A 734 -62.36 29.42 -31.52
N LYS A 735 -63.10 28.31 -31.63
CA LYS A 735 -64.31 28.23 -32.47
C LYS A 735 -65.39 29.23 -32.04
N PHE A 736 -65.56 29.43 -30.74
CA PHE A 736 -66.50 30.41 -30.19
C PHE A 736 -66.10 31.84 -30.58
N LEU A 737 -64.83 32.22 -30.41
CA LEU A 737 -64.32 33.52 -30.84
C LEU A 737 -64.46 33.74 -32.36
N GLU A 738 -64.16 32.73 -33.17
CA GLU A 738 -64.39 32.77 -34.62
C GLU A 738 -65.87 32.98 -34.97
N SER A 739 -66.77 32.36 -34.21
CA SER A 739 -68.22 32.51 -34.40
C SER A 739 -68.70 33.92 -34.01
N LEU A 740 -68.14 34.50 -32.95
CA LEU A 740 -68.40 35.89 -32.56
C LEU A 740 -67.87 36.89 -33.60
N ASN A 741 -66.68 36.67 -34.17
CA ASN A 741 -66.11 37.54 -35.20
C ASN A 741 -66.91 37.55 -36.52
N LYS A 742 -67.70 36.51 -36.79
CA LYS A 742 -68.62 36.48 -37.94
C LYS A 742 -69.87 37.34 -37.74
N VAL A 743 -70.11 37.80 -36.52
CA VAL A 743 -71.30 38.57 -36.17
C VAL A 743 -71.13 40.05 -36.58
N PRO A 744 -72.07 40.64 -37.35
CA PRO A 744 -71.93 42.02 -37.83
C PRO A 744 -71.78 43.06 -36.72
N ASN A 745 -70.84 44.00 -36.88
CA ASN A 745 -70.50 45.05 -35.92
C ASN A 745 -69.94 44.55 -34.58
N TYR A 746 -69.51 43.29 -34.46
CA TYR A 746 -68.92 42.74 -33.23
C TYR A 746 -67.76 43.59 -32.70
N ASP A 747 -66.84 44.05 -33.56
CA ASP A 747 -65.72 44.92 -33.17
C ASP A 747 -66.16 46.25 -32.55
N LEU A 748 -67.34 46.74 -32.93
CA LEU A 748 -67.91 47.96 -32.36
C LEU A 748 -68.53 47.68 -30.98
N VAL A 749 -69.21 46.53 -30.83
CA VAL A 749 -69.71 46.06 -29.53
C VAL A 749 -68.58 45.87 -28.54
N MET A 750 -67.48 45.24 -28.96
CA MET A 750 -66.31 45.03 -28.12
C MET A 750 -65.62 46.34 -27.76
N ARG A 751 -65.57 47.34 -28.65
CA ARG A 751 -65.10 48.69 -28.30
C ARG A 751 -65.97 49.37 -27.24
N VAL A 752 -67.29 49.17 -27.28
CA VAL A 752 -68.22 49.66 -26.24
C VAL A 752 -67.94 48.99 -24.90
N TYR A 753 -67.75 47.67 -24.90
CA TYR A 753 -67.38 46.91 -23.71
C TYR A 753 -66.03 47.36 -23.14
N GLU A 754 -64.98 47.42 -23.95
CA GLU A 754 -63.61 47.76 -23.50
C GLU A 754 -63.54 49.13 -22.82
N ARG A 755 -64.34 50.10 -23.27
CA ARG A 755 -64.39 51.44 -22.69
C ARG A 755 -65.22 51.53 -21.40
N ASN A 756 -66.16 50.62 -21.19
CA ASN A 756 -67.13 50.66 -20.09
C ASN A 756 -67.24 49.29 -19.38
N LYS A 757 -66.11 48.60 -19.12
CA LYS A 757 -66.11 47.18 -18.73
C LYS A 757 -66.98 46.83 -17.53
N GLU A 758 -66.87 47.60 -16.45
CA GLU A 758 -67.59 47.35 -15.19
C GLU A 758 -69.09 47.58 -15.38
N ASP A 759 -69.45 48.77 -15.87
CA ASP A 759 -70.84 49.15 -16.14
C ASP A 759 -71.51 48.24 -17.18
N PHE A 760 -70.78 47.82 -18.22
CA PHE A 760 -71.28 46.89 -19.24
C PHE A 760 -71.53 45.52 -18.63
N SER A 761 -70.63 45.04 -17.77
CA SER A 761 -70.76 43.73 -17.13
C SER A 761 -71.92 43.68 -16.13
N GLU A 762 -72.20 44.80 -15.46
CA GLU A 762 -73.32 44.94 -14.54
C GLU A 762 -74.66 45.10 -15.28
N LYS A 763 -74.70 45.97 -16.30
CA LYS A 763 -75.96 46.42 -16.92
C LYS A 763 -76.36 45.66 -18.18
N VAL A 764 -75.41 45.10 -18.93
CA VAL A 764 -75.66 44.51 -20.25
C VAL A 764 -75.47 42.99 -20.25
N TYR A 765 -74.26 42.52 -19.93
CA TYR A 765 -73.97 41.08 -19.81
C TYR A 765 -72.66 40.83 -19.06
N PRO A 766 -72.58 39.87 -18.12
CA PRO A 766 -71.46 39.70 -17.19
C PRO A 766 -70.19 39.09 -17.83
N LEU A 767 -69.52 39.84 -18.72
CA LEU A 767 -68.31 39.41 -19.42
C LEU A 767 -67.08 39.31 -18.50
N LEU A 768 -66.94 40.21 -17.51
CA LEU A 768 -65.86 40.11 -16.52
C LEU A 768 -65.95 38.83 -15.67
N ALA A 769 -67.17 38.37 -15.37
CA ALA A 769 -67.36 37.08 -14.67
C ALA A 769 -66.89 35.92 -15.54
N LEU A 770 -67.19 35.94 -16.84
CA LEU A 770 -66.72 34.93 -17.81
C LEU A 770 -65.18 34.92 -17.93
N GLU A 771 -64.54 36.08 -18.00
CA GLU A 771 -63.07 36.19 -18.00
C GLU A 771 -62.45 35.61 -16.72
N SER A 772 -63.02 35.93 -15.55
CA SER A 772 -62.56 35.42 -14.26
C SER A 772 -62.70 33.90 -14.14
N LEU A 773 -63.80 33.33 -14.66
CA LEU A 773 -64.05 31.89 -14.67
C LEU A 773 -63.06 31.16 -15.57
N ARG A 774 -62.68 31.74 -16.71
CA ARG A 774 -61.64 31.17 -17.59
C ARG A 774 -60.27 31.14 -16.94
N LYS A 775 -59.90 32.19 -16.21
CA LYS A 775 -58.65 32.21 -15.46
C LYS A 775 -58.65 31.12 -14.39
N LYS A 776 -59.73 31.05 -13.60
CA LYS A 776 -59.92 29.99 -12.59
C LYS A 776 -59.90 28.57 -13.19
N PHE A 777 -60.50 28.37 -14.36
CA PHE A 777 -60.53 27.08 -15.06
C PHE A 777 -59.11 26.57 -15.38
N ARG A 778 -58.20 27.44 -15.82
CA ARG A 778 -56.81 27.06 -16.13
C ARG A 778 -56.00 26.72 -14.87
N GLU A 779 -56.27 27.42 -13.77
CA GLU A 779 -55.55 27.28 -12.50
C GLU A 779 -56.10 26.14 -11.62
N THR A 780 -57.30 25.64 -11.88
CA THR A 780 -57.94 24.60 -11.07
C THR A 780 -57.35 23.21 -11.38
N GLU A 781 -56.78 22.56 -10.37
CA GLU A 781 -56.24 21.20 -10.45
C GLU A 781 -57.26 20.11 -10.06
N THR A 782 -58.35 20.50 -9.40
CA THR A 782 -59.40 19.61 -8.91
C THR A 782 -60.48 19.32 -9.96
N PRO A 783 -61.35 18.31 -9.72
CA PRO A 783 -62.51 18.03 -10.57
C PRO A 783 -63.49 19.20 -10.78
N ASP A 784 -63.39 20.25 -9.98
CA ASP A 784 -64.21 21.46 -10.13
C ASP A 784 -64.02 22.15 -11.48
N ILE A 785 -62.92 21.84 -12.19
CA ILE A 785 -62.69 22.27 -13.57
C ILE A 785 -63.89 21.92 -14.50
N VAL A 786 -64.59 20.81 -14.25
CA VAL A 786 -65.77 20.39 -15.02
C VAL A 786 -66.97 21.30 -14.73
N ASN A 787 -67.19 21.68 -13.46
CA ASN A 787 -68.25 22.60 -13.09
C ASN A 787 -67.99 24.00 -13.66
N LEU A 788 -66.73 24.46 -13.60
CA LEU A 788 -66.30 25.71 -14.23
C LEU A 788 -66.53 25.71 -15.74
N LEU A 789 -66.26 24.57 -16.41
CA LEU A 789 -66.51 24.40 -17.84
C LEU A 789 -67.99 24.60 -18.19
N PHE A 790 -68.91 23.94 -17.47
CA PHE A 790 -70.35 24.09 -17.72
C PHE A 790 -70.83 25.52 -17.56
N GLU A 791 -70.33 26.22 -16.54
CA GLU A 791 -70.70 27.61 -16.29
C GLU A 791 -70.12 28.55 -17.37
N ILE A 792 -68.89 28.31 -17.82
CA ILE A 792 -68.30 29.00 -18.97
C ILE A 792 -69.19 28.81 -20.20
N ARG A 793 -69.61 27.58 -20.53
CA ARG A 793 -70.49 27.31 -21.69
C ARG A 793 -71.84 27.97 -21.59
N ARG A 794 -72.44 28.01 -20.39
CA ARG A 794 -73.72 28.68 -20.14
C ARG A 794 -73.60 30.17 -20.44
N LEU A 795 -72.54 30.81 -19.95
CA LEU A 795 -72.28 32.23 -20.16
C LEU A 795 -71.88 32.56 -21.61
N GLU A 796 -71.12 31.69 -22.28
CA GLU A 796 -70.80 31.83 -23.72
C GLU A 796 -72.06 31.85 -24.60
N ARG A 797 -72.97 30.89 -24.39
CA ARG A 797 -74.22 30.82 -25.17
C ARG A 797 -75.09 32.05 -24.93
N GLY A 798 -75.28 32.43 -23.66
CA GLY A 798 -76.05 33.62 -23.32
C GLY A 798 -75.41 34.90 -23.87
N TRP A 799 -74.07 34.97 -23.96
CA TRP A 799 -73.39 36.11 -24.59
C TRP A 799 -73.67 36.16 -26.09
N PHE A 800 -73.60 35.02 -26.78
CA PHE A 800 -73.88 34.95 -28.21
C PHE A 800 -75.33 35.40 -28.51
N GLU A 801 -76.31 34.95 -27.73
CA GLU A 801 -77.71 35.38 -27.85
C GLU A 801 -77.87 36.89 -27.57
N LYS A 802 -77.24 37.39 -26.50
CA LYS A 802 -77.28 38.81 -26.15
C LYS A 802 -76.63 39.68 -27.22
N LEU A 803 -75.55 39.21 -27.83
CA LEU A 803 -74.89 39.88 -28.94
C LEU A 803 -75.83 40.02 -30.15
N GLN A 804 -76.61 38.98 -30.50
CA GLN A 804 -77.61 39.08 -31.56
C GLN A 804 -78.71 40.11 -31.23
N GLU A 805 -79.15 40.18 -29.97
CA GLU A 805 -80.09 41.20 -29.50
C GLU A 805 -79.49 42.61 -29.67
N ILE A 806 -78.26 42.81 -29.23
CA ILE A 806 -77.50 44.07 -29.33
C ILE A 806 -77.40 44.55 -30.79
N ILE A 807 -77.17 43.65 -31.76
CA ILE A 807 -77.12 44.01 -33.19
C ILE A 807 -78.44 44.61 -33.66
N SER A 808 -79.57 44.08 -33.19
CA SER A 808 -80.88 44.64 -33.56
C SER A 808 -81.00 46.10 -33.10
N TRP A 809 -80.40 46.46 -31.96
CA TRP A 809 -80.39 47.82 -31.44
C TRP A 809 -79.51 48.76 -32.28
N HIS A 810 -78.44 48.25 -32.93
CA HIS A 810 -77.61 49.07 -33.82
C HIS A 810 -78.39 49.64 -35.01
N LYS A 811 -79.46 48.95 -35.48
CA LYS A 811 -80.34 49.49 -36.53
C LYS A 811 -80.99 50.81 -36.09
N VAL A 812 -81.36 50.89 -34.82
CA VAL A 812 -81.98 52.07 -34.21
C VAL A 812 -80.98 53.22 -34.15
N VAL A 813 -79.75 52.95 -33.70
CA VAL A 813 -78.70 53.98 -33.64
C VAL A 813 -78.36 54.51 -35.03
N ARG A 814 -78.31 53.66 -36.06
CA ARG A 814 -78.14 54.15 -37.44
C ARG A 814 -79.23 55.13 -37.86
N VAL A 815 -80.49 54.88 -37.49
CA VAL A 815 -81.62 55.77 -37.79
C VAL A 815 -81.54 57.06 -36.98
N LEU A 816 -81.21 56.98 -35.69
CA LEU A 816 -81.08 58.16 -34.81
C LEU A 816 -79.88 59.04 -35.17
N MET A 817 -78.82 58.44 -35.71
CA MET A 817 -77.62 59.13 -36.21
C MET A 817 -77.73 59.54 -37.68
N ALA A 818 -78.79 59.14 -38.40
CA ALA A 818 -79.01 59.55 -39.79
C ALA A 818 -79.33 61.06 -39.83
N GLY A 819 -78.39 61.85 -40.34
CA GLY A 819 -78.44 63.32 -40.29
C GLY A 819 -77.54 63.95 -39.20
N PHE A 820 -76.75 63.14 -38.47
CA PHE A 820 -75.70 63.65 -37.59
C PHE A 820 -74.50 64.12 -38.43
N ASP A 821 -74.12 65.38 -38.26
CA ASP A 821 -72.97 65.96 -38.97
C ASP A 821 -71.68 65.75 -38.17
N TYR A 822 -70.81 64.89 -38.70
CA TYR A 822 -69.56 64.51 -38.06
C TYR A 822 -68.46 65.58 -38.18
N SER A 823 -68.68 66.66 -38.94
CA SER A 823 -67.74 67.77 -39.10
C SER A 823 -67.90 68.90 -38.07
N LEU A 824 -68.94 68.83 -37.23
CA LEU A 824 -69.24 69.83 -36.19
C LEU A 824 -68.17 69.91 -35.09
N SER A 825 -68.10 71.08 -34.41
CA SER A 825 -67.18 71.29 -33.29
C SER A 825 -67.52 70.37 -32.10
N PRO A 826 -66.54 70.05 -31.21
CA PRO A 826 -66.78 69.15 -30.07
C PRO A 826 -67.90 69.59 -29.13
N SER A 827 -68.13 70.91 -29.01
CA SER A 827 -69.19 71.47 -28.16
C SER A 827 -70.60 71.27 -28.75
N GLU A 828 -70.74 71.43 -30.07
CA GLU A 828 -72.00 71.24 -30.79
C GLU A 828 -72.35 69.75 -30.92
N LYS A 829 -71.34 68.90 -31.13
CA LYS A 829 -71.49 67.43 -31.07
C LYS A 829 -72.07 67.00 -29.73
N LYS A 830 -71.55 67.51 -28.60
CA LYS A 830 -72.08 67.22 -27.25
C LYS A 830 -73.54 67.63 -27.10
N SER A 831 -73.94 68.79 -27.62
CA SER A 831 -75.33 69.28 -27.56
C SER A 831 -76.28 68.35 -28.33
N LYS A 832 -75.94 68.03 -29.59
CA LYS A 832 -76.73 67.11 -30.42
C LYS A 832 -76.76 65.68 -29.84
N LEU A 833 -75.65 65.20 -29.28
CA LEU A 833 -75.61 63.92 -28.59
C LEU A 833 -76.51 63.90 -27.37
N LYS A 834 -76.59 65.00 -26.61
CA LYS A 834 -77.51 65.13 -25.47
C LYS A 834 -78.97 65.01 -25.92
N GLU A 835 -79.34 65.56 -27.07
CA GLU A 835 -80.68 65.40 -27.65
C GLU A 835 -80.96 63.96 -28.11
N ILE A 836 -79.99 63.32 -28.77
CA ILE A 836 -80.11 61.91 -29.19
C ILE A 836 -80.25 60.98 -27.98
N LYS A 837 -79.45 61.20 -26.93
CA LYS A 837 -79.56 60.44 -25.67
C LYS A 837 -80.92 60.65 -24.98
N LYS A 838 -81.46 61.87 -24.99
CA LYS A 838 -82.84 62.14 -24.50
C LYS A 838 -83.88 61.35 -25.31
N LYS A 839 -83.72 61.26 -26.63
CA LYS A 839 -84.60 60.46 -27.50
C LYS A 839 -84.48 58.96 -27.19
N ILE A 840 -83.28 58.45 -26.96
CA ILE A 840 -83.06 57.04 -26.56
C ILE A 840 -83.78 56.74 -25.23
N GLN A 841 -83.60 57.61 -24.22
CA GLN A 841 -84.25 57.48 -22.91
C GLN A 841 -85.78 57.57 -22.99
N ALA A 842 -86.33 58.35 -23.93
CA ALA A 842 -87.76 58.45 -24.14
C ALA A 842 -88.34 57.24 -24.91
N THR A 843 -87.54 56.58 -25.75
CA THR A 843 -88.00 55.51 -26.65
C THR A 843 -87.85 54.11 -26.03
N TYR A 844 -86.83 53.90 -25.19
CA TYR A 844 -86.54 52.61 -24.59
C TYR A 844 -86.68 52.65 -23.07
N SER A 845 -87.45 51.72 -22.52
CA SER A 845 -87.67 51.59 -21.08
C SER A 845 -86.69 50.61 -20.40
N LYS A 846 -86.03 49.74 -21.17
CA LYS A 846 -85.09 48.75 -20.64
C LYS A 846 -83.71 49.38 -20.34
N PRO A 847 -83.19 49.30 -19.10
CA PRO A 847 -81.95 49.97 -18.70
C PRO A 847 -80.68 49.53 -19.46
N ASP A 848 -80.60 48.25 -19.82
CA ASP A 848 -79.48 47.66 -20.57
C ASP A 848 -79.40 48.25 -21.99
N ILE A 849 -80.54 48.37 -22.68
CA ILE A 849 -80.64 48.97 -24.01
C ILE A 849 -80.25 50.46 -23.96
N VAL A 850 -80.81 51.20 -22.99
CA VAL A 850 -80.55 52.64 -22.86
C VAL A 850 -79.07 52.90 -22.57
N ALA A 851 -78.47 52.15 -21.64
CA ALA A 851 -77.05 52.28 -21.30
C ALA A 851 -76.17 51.97 -22.52
N TYR A 852 -76.41 50.82 -23.17
CA TYR A 852 -75.64 50.38 -24.33
C TYR A 852 -75.74 51.37 -25.50
N LEU A 853 -76.95 51.80 -25.88
CA LEU A 853 -77.13 52.72 -27.02
C LEU A 853 -76.54 54.11 -26.74
N ASN A 854 -76.57 54.58 -25.49
CA ASN A 854 -75.93 55.83 -25.10
C ASN A 854 -74.41 55.76 -25.28
N TRP A 855 -73.76 54.66 -24.86
CA TRP A 855 -72.32 54.45 -25.05
C TRP A 855 -71.96 54.26 -26.53
N LEU A 856 -72.79 53.54 -27.28
CA LEU A 856 -72.59 53.30 -28.71
C LEU A 856 -72.62 54.61 -29.51
N VAL A 857 -73.59 55.49 -29.22
CA VAL A 857 -73.72 56.81 -29.87
C VAL A 857 -72.55 57.73 -29.53
N GLU A 858 -72.01 57.68 -28.30
CA GLU A 858 -70.77 58.39 -27.94
C GLU A 858 -69.58 57.91 -28.76
N ILE A 859 -69.39 56.59 -28.84
CA ILE A 859 -68.28 55.98 -29.60
C ILE A 859 -68.41 56.28 -31.10
N MET A 860 -69.62 56.21 -31.68
CA MET A 860 -69.85 56.53 -33.09
C MET A 860 -69.63 58.00 -33.42
N ALA A 861 -69.86 58.92 -32.48
CA ALA A 861 -69.62 60.36 -32.67
C ALA A 861 -68.17 60.78 -32.44
N GLY A 862 -67.27 59.85 -32.09
CA GLY A 862 -65.86 60.10 -31.83
C GLY A 862 -65.60 60.83 -30.51
N MET A 863 -66.53 60.73 -29.54
CA MET A 863 -66.35 61.24 -28.17
C MET A 863 -65.79 60.18 -27.26
#